data_AF-A0A1G1YS26-F1
#
_entry.id   AF-A0A1G1YS26-F1
#
_cell.length_a   1.000
_cell.length_b   1.000
_cell.length_c   1.000
_cell.angle_alpha   90.00
_cell.angle_beta   90.00
_cell.angle_gamma   90.00
#
_symmetry.space_group_name_H-M   'P 1'
#
loop_
_entity.id
_entity.type
_entity.pdbx_description
1 polymer ?
#
loop_
_entity_poly.entity_id
_entity_poly.type
_entity_poly.pdbx_seq_one_letter_code
_entity_poly.pdbx_strand_id
1 'polypeptide(L)'
;MRKEPEHPSIPDRENILYLDPQELLRDNPAADIYNPESYRLMEGRFDWDMFDNVKVARVITYDPEKGEVLKLFVVDGHTRTKYAADHLNVLIPAVDMTSHYLQNPVVSYYRQESDEREALTISEYLRAIIPPTKLHEVIARPRIAAHIVNAWRNIVGEDIAEKYPTSVTLRLLGDRRVPTSTSDMLSRFLKSQESLMLEETPEQRDRLEQAILQINGVINEAGLFPQEVAQAAFELIASESPVIGGKRELEKQVFASLNQLEVERKISAVHQDVSRRELLRDKLAQQILQAVRSRENSAEKRDVLSAVHDSLIDPNFSYDRVVSVIQAESPKDQYDLSVRDVNYGRLSEVYSSSQQRNTLSGSEQALLQNLGRIRYLADRDISGLVSTVQRAHSEIQAANHELSRLTEQRETLVEQGVRADTIDEIIETLRNESLRVISAQTQQTANRLTADLRDLVLKGQARIQNQIHVHATNAAIEQVYGDKPTVGFGRPDIIRHILDQIETHELVPADIAKRIVQLQSLDTDLQERVVNGYMRIGVALQRQKQRSEQPQAIQQDVLATIVEEELPTKEESEPVEKPARRESLSKKTLDILTRIEQNNEDLRNKLIFMRNALSRLDLEPHEVDERNKEIGREIIDVLGIAVLGIPHLSRIGEDYQEAVERKKRELETKVQKDMTQIEKDKDNTKI
;
A
#
# COMPACT_ATOMS: atom_id res chain seq x y z
N MET A 1 -1.23 -39.14 41.12
CA MET A 1 -0.19 -39.60 40.17
C MET A 1 -0.47 -38.95 38.82
N ARG A 2 0.26 -37.88 38.49
CA ARG A 2 0.24 -37.30 37.15
C ARG A 2 1.34 -38.02 36.36
N LYS A 3 0.99 -38.60 35.21
CA LYS A 3 1.97 -39.16 34.28
C LYS A 3 2.82 -38.01 33.75
N GLU A 4 4.13 -38.11 33.92
CA GLU A 4 5.09 -37.28 33.20
C GLU A 4 4.90 -37.47 31.69
N PRO A 5 5.13 -36.43 30.87
CA PRO A 5 5.12 -36.58 29.43
C PRO A 5 6.25 -37.55 29.04
N GLU A 6 5.88 -38.60 28.30
CA GLU A 6 6.83 -39.55 27.73
C GLU A 6 7.81 -38.79 26.83
N HIS A 7 9.09 -38.76 27.22
CA HIS A 7 10.16 -38.41 26.31
C HIS A 7 10.08 -39.33 25.08
N PRO A 8 10.18 -38.81 23.85
CA PRO A 8 10.28 -39.67 22.68
C PRO A 8 11.52 -40.54 22.83
N SER A 9 11.33 -41.85 22.77
CA SER A 9 12.39 -42.84 22.79
C SER A 9 13.40 -42.56 21.66
N ILE A 10 14.66 -42.36 22.03
CA ILE A 10 15.79 -42.22 21.12
C ILE A 10 15.88 -43.51 20.27
N PRO A 11 15.90 -43.45 18.93
CA PRO A 11 16.14 -44.63 18.10
C PRO A 11 17.61 -45.05 18.24
N ASP A 12 17.81 -46.34 18.49
CA ASP A 12 18.99 -47.20 18.29
C ASP A 12 20.41 -46.57 18.24
N ARG A 13 21.28 -47.08 19.13
CA ARG A 13 22.71 -46.75 19.28
C ARG A 13 23.61 -47.09 18.06
N GLU A 14 23.08 -47.44 16.89
CA GLU A 14 23.85 -48.06 15.81
C GLU A 14 24.43 -47.12 14.73
N ASN A 15 24.12 -45.80 14.74
CA ASN A 15 24.58 -44.87 13.68
C ASN A 15 25.37 -43.64 14.18
N ILE A 16 26.22 -43.80 15.21
CA ILE A 16 27.11 -42.71 15.68
C ILE A 16 28.46 -42.78 14.95
N LEU A 17 28.78 -41.73 14.21
CA LEU A 17 30.07 -41.47 13.59
C LEU A 17 30.92 -40.58 14.50
N TYR A 18 32.23 -40.79 14.52
CA TYR A 18 33.18 -39.89 15.19
C TYR A 18 33.93 -39.10 14.12
N LEU A 19 33.62 -37.81 14.02
CA LEU A 19 34.07 -36.95 12.91
C LEU A 19 35.00 -35.85 13.42
N ASP A 20 35.99 -35.49 12.60
CA ASP A 20 36.82 -34.33 12.86
C ASP A 20 35.98 -33.05 12.66
N PRO A 21 35.82 -32.18 13.68
CA PRO A 21 35.03 -30.97 13.56
C PRO A 21 35.60 -29.97 12.53
N GLN A 22 36.92 -29.97 12.29
CA GLN A 22 37.55 -29.11 11.29
C GLN A 22 37.25 -29.58 9.86
N GLU A 23 37.29 -30.89 9.61
CA GLU A 23 36.89 -31.44 8.32
C GLU A 23 35.40 -31.24 8.06
N LEU A 24 34.58 -31.43 9.10
CA LEU A 24 33.13 -31.23 9.01
C LEU A 24 32.78 -29.76 8.72
N LEU A 25 33.46 -28.80 9.38
CA LEU A 25 33.28 -27.36 9.11
C LEU A 25 33.74 -26.97 7.70
N ARG A 26 34.86 -27.55 7.21
CA ARG A 26 35.35 -27.31 5.84
C ARG A 26 34.32 -27.72 4.78
N ASP A 27 33.66 -28.85 4.98
CA ASP A 27 32.62 -29.34 4.05
C ASP A 27 31.26 -28.68 4.31
N ASN A 28 31.06 -28.05 5.48
CA ASN A 28 29.83 -27.39 5.90
C ASN A 28 30.06 -25.96 6.41
N PRO A 29 30.52 -25.06 5.54
CA PRO A 29 30.93 -23.72 5.95
C PRO A 29 29.78 -22.88 6.54
N ALA A 30 28.52 -23.21 6.22
CA ALA A 30 27.34 -22.58 6.83
C ALA A 30 27.26 -22.74 8.36
N ALA A 31 28.02 -23.66 8.96
CA ALA A 31 28.12 -23.81 10.40
C ALA A 31 28.78 -22.60 11.10
N ASP A 32 29.60 -21.82 10.39
CA ASP A 32 30.16 -20.55 10.89
C ASP A 32 29.08 -19.48 11.16
N ILE A 33 27.89 -19.61 10.59
CA ILE A 33 26.74 -18.78 10.96
C ILE A 33 26.06 -19.45 12.15
N TYR A 34 26.63 -19.34 13.35
CA TYR A 34 26.18 -20.05 14.56
C TYR A 34 25.17 -19.25 15.39
N ASN A 35 24.40 -19.93 16.24
CA ASN A 35 23.52 -19.28 17.21
C ASN A 35 24.37 -18.69 18.36
N PRO A 36 24.39 -17.36 18.56
CA PRO A 36 25.27 -16.76 19.57
C PRO A 36 24.93 -17.14 21.02
N GLU A 37 23.65 -17.37 21.32
CA GLU A 37 23.21 -17.75 22.66
C GLU A 37 23.63 -19.18 22.98
N SER A 38 23.37 -20.12 22.07
CA SER A 38 23.79 -21.52 22.24
C SER A 38 25.31 -21.64 22.31
N TYR A 39 26.05 -20.85 21.52
CA TYR A 39 27.51 -20.82 21.56
C TYR A 39 28.04 -20.33 22.92
N ARG A 40 27.47 -19.25 23.47
CA ARG A 40 27.83 -18.74 24.80
C ARG A 40 27.50 -19.72 25.93
N LEU A 41 26.38 -20.45 25.82
CA LEU A 41 26.04 -21.50 26.78
C LEU A 41 27.09 -22.63 26.79
N MET A 42 27.61 -22.99 25.62
CA MET A 42 28.68 -23.97 25.48
C MET A 42 29.99 -23.47 26.12
N GLU A 43 30.39 -22.22 25.91
CA GLU A 43 31.59 -21.65 26.56
C GLU A 43 31.57 -21.77 28.09
N GLY A 44 30.40 -21.62 28.71
CA GLY A 44 30.26 -21.62 30.17
C GLY A 44 30.25 -23.01 30.82
N ARG A 45 29.74 -24.03 30.12
CA ARG A 45 29.46 -25.38 30.68
C ARG A 45 29.44 -26.48 29.62
N PHE A 46 30.46 -26.55 28.77
CA PHE A 46 30.48 -27.58 27.73
C PHE A 46 30.61 -29.00 28.32
N ASP A 47 29.58 -29.83 28.10
CA ASP A 47 29.58 -31.26 28.34
C ASP A 47 28.84 -31.95 27.20
N TRP A 48 29.41 -33.03 26.66
CA TRP A 48 28.87 -33.73 25.48
C TRP A 48 27.48 -34.30 25.73
N ASP A 49 27.19 -34.67 26.97
CA ASP A 49 25.91 -35.25 27.38
C ASP A 49 24.83 -34.18 27.64
N MET A 50 25.21 -32.90 27.72
CA MET A 50 24.26 -31.79 27.95
C MET A 50 23.65 -31.22 26.66
N PHE A 51 24.21 -31.55 25.50
CA PHE A 51 23.75 -31.06 24.21
C PHE A 51 23.43 -32.23 23.27
N ASP A 52 22.47 -32.04 22.38
CA ASP A 52 22.16 -33.02 21.34
C ASP A 52 23.34 -33.20 20.39
N ASN A 53 23.60 -34.44 19.97
CA ASN A 53 24.65 -34.76 19.01
C ASN A 53 24.42 -34.05 17.68
N VAL A 54 25.51 -33.76 16.97
CA VAL A 54 25.44 -33.22 15.61
C VAL A 54 24.73 -34.22 14.71
N LYS A 55 23.76 -33.79 13.90
CA LYS A 55 23.07 -34.66 12.96
C LYS A 55 23.62 -34.40 11.57
N VAL A 56 24.06 -35.46 10.90
CA VAL A 56 24.62 -35.40 9.55
C VAL A 56 23.80 -36.26 8.59
N ALA A 57 23.90 -35.96 7.30
CA ALA A 57 23.36 -36.79 6.24
C ALA A 57 24.38 -36.91 5.10
N ARG A 58 24.40 -38.07 4.44
CA ARG A 58 25.15 -38.27 3.21
C ARG A 58 24.41 -37.59 2.07
N VAL A 59 25.09 -36.73 1.34
CA VAL A 59 24.54 -35.93 0.25
C VAL A 59 25.37 -36.12 -1.00
N ILE A 60 24.69 -36.33 -2.11
CA ILE A 60 25.27 -36.38 -3.46
C ILE A 60 25.58 -34.95 -3.89
N THR A 61 26.85 -34.71 -4.21
CA THR A 61 27.34 -33.42 -4.73
C THR A 61 28.17 -33.64 -5.97
N TYR A 62 28.47 -32.57 -6.70
CA TYR A 62 29.27 -32.58 -7.91
C TYR A 62 30.57 -31.80 -7.69
N ASP A 63 31.68 -32.46 -7.97
CA ASP A 63 33.02 -31.91 -8.00
C ASP A 63 33.52 -31.89 -9.47
N PRO A 64 34.01 -30.76 -9.99
CA PRO A 64 34.47 -30.66 -11.39
C PRO A 64 35.57 -31.66 -11.75
N GLU A 65 36.43 -32.01 -10.79
CA GLU A 65 37.58 -32.88 -11.04
C GLU A 65 37.23 -34.35 -10.82
N LYS A 66 36.26 -34.64 -9.95
CA LYS A 66 35.93 -35.99 -9.50
C LYS A 66 34.55 -36.50 -9.94
N GLY A 67 33.74 -35.64 -10.56
CA GLY A 67 32.36 -35.93 -10.91
C GLY A 67 31.46 -36.00 -9.67
N GLU A 68 30.53 -36.94 -9.66
CA GLU A 68 29.63 -37.16 -8.53
C GLU A 68 30.40 -37.67 -7.30
N VAL A 69 30.28 -36.96 -6.18
CA VAL A 69 30.96 -37.29 -4.91
C VAL A 69 29.99 -37.24 -3.74
N LEU A 70 30.13 -38.23 -2.86
CA LEU A 70 29.35 -38.36 -1.64
C LEU A 70 30.04 -37.62 -0.49
N LYS A 71 29.31 -36.70 0.16
CA LYS A 71 29.82 -35.91 1.28
C LYS A 71 28.87 -35.96 2.47
N LEU A 72 29.43 -35.79 3.67
CA LEU A 72 28.64 -35.66 4.90
C LEU A 72 28.32 -34.18 5.14
N PHE A 73 27.03 -33.86 5.10
CA PHE A 73 26.54 -32.53 5.40
C PHE A 73 25.89 -32.47 6.77
N VAL A 74 26.13 -31.38 7.50
CA VAL A 74 25.46 -31.08 8.77
C VAL A 74 24.03 -30.67 8.48
N VAL A 75 23.08 -31.36 9.10
CA VAL A 75 21.66 -31.00 9.04
C VAL A 75 21.24 -30.24 10.30
N ASP A 76 21.76 -30.65 11.45
CA ASP A 76 21.49 -30.05 12.76
C ASP A 76 22.74 -30.08 13.63
N GLY A 77 22.85 -29.17 14.59
CA GLY A 77 24.03 -29.04 15.44
C GLY A 77 25.15 -28.15 14.88
N HIS A 78 24.86 -27.29 13.90
CA HIS A 78 25.81 -26.33 13.30
C HIS A 78 26.61 -25.51 14.35
N THR A 79 25.94 -25.00 15.38
CA THR A 79 26.61 -24.25 16.47
C THR A 79 27.58 -25.14 17.27
N ARG A 80 27.22 -26.40 17.52
CA ARG A 80 28.07 -27.38 18.20
C ARG A 80 29.27 -27.76 17.34
N THR A 81 29.08 -27.96 16.03
CA THR A 81 30.16 -28.18 15.06
C THR A 81 31.15 -27.03 15.10
N LYS A 82 30.64 -25.79 15.04
CA LYS A 82 31.48 -24.58 15.07
C LYS A 82 32.24 -24.44 16.39
N TYR A 83 31.55 -24.56 17.53
CA TYR A 83 32.18 -24.52 18.84
C TYR A 83 33.27 -25.58 18.99
N ALA A 84 32.99 -26.81 18.57
CA ALA A 84 33.95 -27.89 18.61
C ALA A 84 35.16 -27.61 17.71
N ALA A 85 34.95 -27.10 16.49
CA ALA A 85 36.06 -26.73 15.62
C ALA A 85 36.95 -25.65 16.26
N ASP A 86 36.34 -24.63 16.88
CA ASP A 86 37.08 -23.51 17.47
C ASP A 86 37.89 -23.90 18.73
N HIS A 87 37.42 -24.87 19.51
CA HIS A 87 37.93 -25.12 20.87
C HIS A 87 38.39 -26.55 21.13
N LEU A 88 37.95 -27.53 20.34
CA LEU A 88 38.11 -28.95 20.62
C LEU A 88 38.91 -29.63 19.52
N ASN A 89 40.12 -30.08 19.85
CA ASN A 89 40.95 -30.88 18.95
C ASN A 89 40.67 -32.39 19.12
N VAL A 90 39.39 -32.76 19.18
CA VAL A 90 38.95 -34.15 19.34
C VAL A 90 37.82 -34.48 18.37
N LEU A 91 37.71 -35.76 18.02
CA LEU A 91 36.60 -36.26 17.22
C LEU A 91 35.29 -36.08 17.98
N ILE A 92 34.24 -35.64 17.29
CA ILE A 92 32.93 -35.37 17.87
C ILE A 92 31.94 -36.45 17.46
N PRO A 93 31.05 -36.89 18.37
CA PRO A 93 29.98 -37.81 18.00
C PRO A 93 28.94 -37.09 17.13
N ALA A 94 28.64 -37.68 15.98
CA ALA A 94 27.62 -37.24 15.04
C ALA A 94 26.69 -38.41 14.68
N VAL A 95 25.39 -38.17 14.62
CA VAL A 95 24.39 -39.18 14.24
C VAL A 95 24.12 -39.08 12.76
N ASP A 96 24.29 -40.19 12.04
CA ASP A 96 23.92 -40.28 10.64
C ASP A 96 22.41 -40.48 10.48
N MET A 97 21.75 -39.46 9.95
CA MET A 97 20.30 -39.37 9.77
C MET A 97 19.87 -39.59 8.32
N THR A 98 20.75 -40.08 7.45
CA THR A 98 20.46 -40.21 6.01
C THR A 98 19.21 -41.05 5.75
N SER A 99 19.13 -42.25 6.34
CA SER A 99 17.97 -43.14 6.18
C SER A 99 16.68 -42.52 6.72
N HIS A 100 16.77 -41.76 7.83
CA HIS A 100 15.63 -41.06 8.40
C HIS A 100 15.06 -40.02 7.43
N TYR A 101 15.92 -39.22 6.79
CA TYR A 101 15.49 -38.19 5.84
C TYR A 101 14.98 -38.76 4.51
N LEU A 102 15.57 -39.86 4.02
CA LEU A 102 15.07 -40.56 2.83
C LEU A 102 13.68 -41.16 3.04
N GLN A 103 13.36 -41.60 4.26
CA GLN A 103 12.03 -42.11 4.62
C GLN A 103 11.01 -41.01 4.91
N ASN A 104 11.46 -39.76 5.08
CA ASN A 104 10.60 -38.64 5.42
C ASN A 104 9.95 -38.05 4.15
N PRO A 105 8.61 -38.15 3.98
CA PRO A 105 7.92 -37.70 2.77
C PRO A 105 7.92 -36.17 2.59
N VAL A 106 8.20 -35.40 3.65
CA VAL A 106 8.36 -33.94 3.56
C VAL A 106 9.70 -33.59 2.89
N VAL A 107 10.72 -34.42 3.11
CA VAL A 107 12.08 -34.21 2.60
C VAL A 107 12.26 -34.87 1.24
N SER A 108 11.94 -36.16 1.12
CA SER A 108 12.03 -36.93 -0.12
C SER A 108 10.63 -37.24 -0.69
N TYR A 109 10.32 -36.64 -1.84
CA TYR A 109 9.00 -36.75 -2.48
C TYR A 109 8.88 -38.02 -3.35
N TYR A 110 10.00 -38.61 -3.75
CA TYR A 110 10.04 -39.80 -4.60
C TYR A 110 10.16 -41.06 -3.73
N ARG A 111 9.02 -41.61 -3.32
CA ARG A 111 8.92 -43.07 -3.11
C ARG A 111 8.93 -43.73 -4.49
N GLN A 112 10.05 -43.74 -5.19
CA GLN A 112 10.19 -44.73 -6.26
C GLN A 112 10.29 -46.08 -5.56
N GLU A 113 9.39 -47.00 -5.92
CA GLU A 113 9.29 -48.36 -5.38
C GLU A 113 10.48 -49.26 -5.76
N SER A 114 11.58 -48.68 -6.26
CA SER A 114 12.84 -49.34 -6.57
C SER A 114 14.02 -48.56 -5.96
N ASP A 115 14.75 -49.26 -5.08
CA ASP A 115 16.20 -49.16 -4.82
C ASP A 115 16.75 -48.41 -3.60
N GLU A 116 17.81 -49.04 -3.10
CA GLU A 116 18.71 -48.81 -1.98
C GLU A 116 19.40 -47.43 -2.02
N ARG A 117 18.64 -46.32 -2.00
CA ARG A 117 19.25 -44.98 -1.91
C ARG A 117 19.98 -44.84 -0.58
N GLU A 118 21.28 -44.58 -0.63
CA GLU A 118 22.14 -44.35 0.53
C GLU A 118 22.45 -42.87 0.80
N ALA A 119 21.87 -41.96 0.00
CA ALA A 119 22.20 -40.54 0.03
C ALA A 119 21.06 -39.62 -0.46
N LEU A 120 21.00 -38.43 0.12
CA LEU A 120 20.12 -37.33 -0.29
C LEU A 120 20.68 -36.62 -1.52
N THR A 121 19.81 -36.13 -2.39
CA THR A 121 20.16 -35.07 -3.35
C THR A 121 20.38 -33.75 -2.61
N ILE A 122 21.07 -32.79 -3.24
CA ILE A 122 21.23 -31.45 -2.65
C ILE A 122 19.88 -30.78 -2.37
N SER A 123 18.88 -31.04 -3.20
CA SER A 123 17.52 -30.52 -3.07
C SER A 123 16.80 -31.06 -1.84
N GLU A 124 16.92 -32.36 -1.60
CA GLU A 124 16.38 -33.00 -0.38
C GLU A 124 17.14 -32.51 0.86
N TYR A 125 18.47 -32.35 0.78
CA TYR A 125 19.26 -31.78 1.87
C TYR A 125 18.79 -30.35 2.25
N LEU A 126 18.55 -29.47 1.26
CA LEU A 126 18.04 -28.13 1.52
C LEU A 126 16.69 -28.12 2.24
N ARG A 127 15.85 -29.15 2.05
CA ARG A 127 14.61 -29.30 2.83
C ARG A 127 14.86 -29.85 4.22
N ALA A 128 15.81 -30.78 4.37
CA ALA A 128 16.16 -31.38 5.65
C ALA A 128 16.70 -30.37 6.67
N ILE A 129 17.40 -29.32 6.23
CA ILE A 129 17.93 -28.27 7.09
C ILE A 129 16.87 -27.26 7.58
N ILE A 130 15.68 -27.21 6.96
CA ILE A 130 14.67 -26.20 7.26
C ILE A 130 14.14 -26.36 8.70
N PRO A 131 13.63 -27.55 9.13
CA PRO A 131 13.08 -27.71 10.47
C PRO A 131 14.01 -27.30 11.61
N PRO A 132 15.31 -27.69 11.64
CA PRO A 132 16.21 -27.26 12.71
C PRO A 132 16.62 -25.78 12.58
N THR A 133 16.75 -25.25 11.35
CA THR A 133 17.21 -23.86 11.16
C THR A 133 16.15 -22.83 11.53
N LYS A 134 14.87 -23.10 11.22
CA LYS A 134 13.78 -22.15 11.51
C LYS A 134 13.48 -21.95 12.99
N LEU A 135 13.97 -22.84 13.87
CA LEU A 135 13.88 -22.68 15.32
C LEU A 135 14.74 -21.52 15.85
N HIS A 136 15.67 -21.02 15.03
CA HIS A 136 16.61 -19.98 15.40
C HIS A 136 16.46 -18.75 14.49
N GLU A 137 15.42 -17.96 14.73
CA GLU A 137 15.04 -16.79 13.90
C GLU A 137 16.23 -15.86 13.57
N VAL A 138 17.11 -15.61 14.56
CA VAL A 138 18.26 -14.70 14.43
C VAL A 138 19.22 -15.10 13.31
N ILE A 139 19.36 -16.40 13.05
CA ILE A 139 20.34 -16.96 12.09
C ILE A 139 19.68 -17.62 10.89
N ALA A 140 18.35 -17.81 10.91
CA ALA A 140 17.65 -18.55 9.89
C ALA A 140 17.87 -17.93 8.50
N ARG A 141 17.70 -16.61 8.36
CA ARG A 141 17.90 -15.88 7.10
C ARG A 141 19.33 -16.03 6.52
N PRO A 142 20.41 -15.65 7.23
CA PRO A 142 21.76 -15.78 6.70
C PRO A 142 22.19 -17.25 6.50
N ARG A 143 21.73 -18.19 7.34
CA ARG A 143 22.10 -19.60 7.19
C ARG A 143 21.42 -20.24 5.98
N ILE A 144 20.11 -20.02 5.78
CA ILE A 144 19.40 -20.50 4.59
C ILE A 144 19.99 -19.89 3.31
N ALA A 145 20.29 -18.58 3.32
CA ALA A 145 20.99 -17.92 2.22
C ALA A 145 22.33 -18.60 1.89
N ALA A 146 23.17 -18.88 2.90
CA ALA A 146 24.45 -19.54 2.71
C ALA A 146 24.31 -20.95 2.12
N HIS A 147 23.36 -21.76 2.62
CA HIS A 147 23.11 -23.09 2.06
C HIS A 147 22.65 -23.03 0.60
N ILE A 148 21.77 -22.08 0.25
CA ILE A 148 21.30 -21.90 -1.13
C ILE A 148 22.46 -21.53 -2.05
N VAL A 149 23.31 -20.56 -1.65
CA VAL A 149 24.49 -20.15 -2.45
C VAL A 149 25.45 -21.31 -2.66
N ASN A 150 25.75 -22.07 -1.61
CA ASN A 150 26.66 -23.22 -1.70
C ASN A 150 26.07 -24.39 -2.50
N ALA A 151 24.74 -24.54 -2.49
CA ALA A 151 24.05 -25.60 -3.22
C ALA A 151 23.86 -25.29 -4.71
N TRP A 152 23.87 -24.02 -5.13
CA TRP A 152 23.43 -23.60 -6.46
C TRP A 152 24.03 -24.38 -7.62
N ARG A 153 25.36 -24.52 -7.64
CA ARG A 153 26.05 -25.27 -8.69
C ARG A 153 25.57 -26.73 -8.79
N ASN A 154 25.26 -27.37 -7.67
CA ASN A 154 24.74 -28.73 -7.63
C ASN A 154 23.29 -28.82 -8.10
N ILE A 155 22.52 -27.73 -7.99
CA ILE A 155 21.12 -27.67 -8.42
C ILE A 155 21.02 -27.46 -9.93
N VAL A 156 21.73 -26.46 -10.47
CA VAL A 156 21.60 -26.09 -11.89
C VAL A 156 22.66 -26.71 -12.81
N GLY A 157 23.81 -27.12 -12.27
CA GLY A 157 24.99 -27.53 -13.03
C GLY A 157 25.99 -26.40 -13.25
N GLU A 158 27.25 -26.74 -13.56
CA GLU A 158 28.33 -25.77 -13.75
C GLU A 158 28.10 -24.84 -14.94
N ASP A 159 27.57 -25.37 -16.04
CA ASP A 159 27.30 -24.62 -17.27
C ASP A 159 26.33 -23.45 -17.07
N ILE A 160 25.35 -23.61 -16.17
CA ILE A 160 24.41 -22.54 -15.78
C ILE A 160 25.00 -21.70 -14.65
N ALA A 161 25.59 -22.31 -13.63
CA ALA A 161 26.07 -21.60 -12.43
C ALA A 161 27.19 -20.58 -12.72
N GLU A 162 27.95 -20.75 -13.80
CA GLU A 162 28.94 -19.76 -14.24
C GLU A 162 28.32 -18.51 -14.87
N LYS A 163 27.22 -18.67 -15.61
CA LYS A 163 26.55 -17.59 -16.35
C LYS A 163 25.47 -16.91 -15.52
N TYR A 164 24.78 -17.68 -14.68
CA TYR A 164 23.65 -17.26 -13.86
C TYR A 164 23.91 -17.67 -12.41
N PRO A 165 24.65 -16.87 -11.62
CA PRO A 165 24.99 -17.19 -10.25
C PRO A 165 23.78 -17.04 -9.33
N THR A 166 23.86 -17.65 -8.15
CA THR A 166 22.75 -17.73 -7.18
C THR A 166 22.21 -16.37 -6.77
N SER A 167 23.08 -15.36 -6.71
CA SER A 167 22.70 -13.99 -6.34
C SER A 167 21.71 -13.37 -7.31
N VAL A 168 21.76 -13.73 -8.60
CA VAL A 168 20.77 -13.28 -9.60
C VAL A 168 19.41 -13.92 -9.32
N THR A 169 19.38 -15.23 -9.06
CA THR A 169 18.16 -15.95 -8.64
C THR A 169 17.54 -15.34 -7.40
N LEU A 170 18.34 -15.14 -6.35
CA LEU A 170 17.84 -14.60 -5.09
C LEU A 170 17.36 -13.16 -5.25
N ARG A 171 18.01 -12.35 -6.09
CA ARG A 171 17.52 -11.01 -6.42
C ARG A 171 16.17 -11.05 -7.15
N LEU A 172 16.03 -11.92 -8.14
CA LEU A 172 14.77 -12.11 -8.87
C LEU A 172 13.65 -12.44 -7.88
N LEU A 173 13.88 -13.38 -6.97
CA LEU A 173 12.92 -13.75 -5.94
C LEU A 173 12.69 -12.62 -4.92
N GLY A 174 13.70 -11.80 -4.65
CA GLY A 174 13.61 -10.63 -3.78
C GLY A 174 13.00 -9.38 -4.44
N ASP A 175 12.66 -9.41 -5.73
CA ASP A 175 11.97 -8.30 -6.39
C ASP A 175 10.48 -8.34 -6.04
N ARG A 176 9.95 -7.24 -5.47
CA ARG A 176 8.53 -7.11 -5.08
C ARG A 176 7.55 -7.29 -6.24
N ARG A 177 8.01 -7.13 -7.49
CA ARG A 177 7.19 -7.32 -8.70
C ARG A 177 7.05 -8.79 -9.08
N VAL A 178 7.91 -9.65 -8.56
CA VAL A 178 7.91 -11.08 -8.86
C VAL A 178 6.97 -11.78 -7.87
N PRO A 179 5.91 -12.45 -8.35
CA PRO A 179 4.93 -13.08 -7.47
C PRO A 179 5.49 -14.40 -6.92
N THR A 180 6.13 -14.32 -5.75
CA THR A 180 6.82 -15.46 -5.11
C THR A 180 5.97 -16.23 -4.10
N SER A 181 4.74 -15.76 -3.81
CA SER A 181 3.86 -16.33 -2.78
C SER A 181 3.43 -17.77 -3.02
N THR A 182 3.35 -18.21 -4.28
CA THR A 182 3.09 -19.62 -4.64
C THR A 182 3.94 -20.04 -5.83
N SER A 183 4.28 -21.33 -5.88
CA SER A 183 5.03 -21.93 -7.00
C SER A 183 4.33 -21.71 -8.34
N ASP A 184 3.00 -21.81 -8.38
CA ASP A 184 2.20 -21.60 -9.61
C ASP A 184 2.30 -20.17 -10.16
N MET A 185 2.23 -19.17 -9.28
CA MET A 185 2.34 -17.77 -9.71
C MET A 185 3.75 -17.46 -10.23
N LEU A 186 4.77 -17.96 -9.53
CA LEU A 186 6.15 -17.82 -9.95
C LEU A 186 6.43 -18.54 -11.27
N SER A 187 5.97 -19.78 -11.47
CA SER A 187 6.15 -20.51 -12.73
C SER A 187 5.50 -19.78 -13.91
N ARG A 188 4.27 -19.25 -13.74
CA ARG A 188 3.63 -18.44 -14.78
C ARG A 188 4.43 -17.18 -15.10
N PHE A 189 4.96 -16.52 -14.08
CA PHE A 189 5.82 -15.35 -14.26
C PHE A 189 7.10 -15.70 -15.04
N LEU A 190 7.82 -16.76 -14.65
CA LEU A 190 9.04 -17.21 -15.32
C LEU A 190 8.79 -17.58 -16.78
N LYS A 191 7.69 -18.30 -17.05
CA LYS A 191 7.26 -18.65 -18.42
C LYS A 191 6.88 -17.45 -19.27
N SER A 192 6.44 -16.36 -18.66
CA SER A 192 6.12 -15.12 -19.38
C SER A 192 7.35 -14.30 -19.78
N GLN A 193 8.53 -14.59 -19.21
CA GLN A 193 9.76 -13.92 -19.60
C GLN A 193 10.24 -14.43 -20.96
N GLU A 194 10.73 -13.53 -21.81
CA GLU A 194 11.30 -13.90 -23.12
C GLU A 194 12.48 -14.86 -22.93
N SER A 195 13.37 -14.57 -21.99
CA SER A 195 14.53 -15.37 -21.62
C SER A 195 14.89 -15.18 -20.16
N LEU A 196 15.41 -16.21 -19.49
CA LEU A 196 15.93 -16.10 -18.11
C LEU A 196 17.44 -15.81 -18.09
N MET A 197 18.19 -16.32 -19.06
CA MET A 197 19.63 -16.14 -19.22
C MET A 197 20.02 -15.95 -20.69
N LEU A 198 21.04 -15.12 -20.95
CA LEU A 198 21.56 -14.87 -22.30
C LEU A 198 21.98 -16.18 -22.99
N GLU A 199 21.51 -16.39 -24.22
CA GLU A 199 21.81 -17.56 -25.06
C GLU A 199 21.46 -18.91 -24.39
N GLU A 200 20.39 -18.96 -23.57
CA GLU A 200 19.93 -20.20 -22.95
C GLU A 200 19.38 -21.23 -23.95
N THR A 201 19.71 -22.50 -23.77
CA THR A 201 19.04 -23.60 -24.47
C THR A 201 17.71 -23.96 -23.78
N PRO A 202 16.76 -24.64 -24.45
CA PRO A 202 15.54 -25.12 -23.81
C PRO A 202 15.80 -25.98 -22.56
N GLU A 203 16.81 -26.84 -22.59
CA GLU A 203 17.19 -27.69 -21.46
C GLU A 203 17.79 -26.88 -20.30
N GLN A 204 18.54 -25.82 -20.61
CA GLN A 204 19.05 -24.89 -19.59
C GLN A 204 17.92 -24.09 -18.95
N ARG A 205 16.95 -23.66 -19.76
CA ARG A 205 15.77 -22.94 -19.28
C ARG A 205 14.93 -23.80 -18.34
N ASP A 206 14.66 -25.05 -18.70
CA ASP A 206 13.89 -25.97 -17.85
C ASP A 206 14.60 -26.22 -16.51
N ARG A 207 15.91 -26.50 -16.54
CA ARG A 207 16.72 -26.67 -15.32
C ARG A 207 16.70 -25.40 -14.45
N LEU A 208 16.83 -24.23 -15.06
CA LEU A 208 16.83 -22.96 -14.35
C LEU A 208 15.45 -22.65 -13.74
N GLU A 209 14.36 -22.86 -14.48
CA GLU A 209 12.99 -22.68 -13.96
C GLU A 209 12.75 -23.57 -12.74
N GLN A 210 13.08 -24.88 -12.85
CA GLN A 210 12.92 -25.82 -11.74
C GLN A 210 13.76 -25.42 -10.52
N ALA A 211 15.01 -24.98 -10.74
CA ALA A 211 15.87 -24.53 -9.66
C ALA A 211 15.35 -23.28 -8.95
N ILE A 212 14.85 -22.29 -9.69
CA ILE A 212 14.25 -21.08 -9.12
C ILE A 212 13.01 -21.43 -8.28
N LEU A 213 12.12 -22.29 -8.80
CA LEU A 213 10.94 -22.77 -8.08
C LEU A 213 11.32 -23.53 -6.80
N GLN A 214 12.34 -24.37 -6.88
CA GLN A 214 12.85 -25.13 -5.74
C GLN A 214 13.41 -24.23 -4.64
N ILE A 215 14.22 -23.24 -4.99
CA ILE A 215 14.77 -22.27 -4.03
C ILE A 215 13.65 -21.47 -3.37
N ASN A 216 12.69 -21.00 -4.16
CA ASN A 216 11.52 -20.30 -3.63
C ASN A 216 10.72 -21.19 -2.67
N GLY A 217 10.58 -22.48 -2.99
CA GLY A 217 9.99 -23.49 -2.11
C GLY A 217 10.72 -23.60 -0.77
N VAL A 218 12.05 -23.72 -0.79
CA VAL A 218 12.88 -23.78 0.43
C VAL A 218 12.70 -22.55 1.31
N ILE A 219 12.69 -21.36 0.71
CA ILE A 219 12.51 -20.08 1.42
C ILE A 219 11.12 -20.02 2.08
N ASN A 220 10.08 -20.34 1.32
CA ASN A 220 8.69 -20.30 1.79
C ASN A 220 8.42 -21.38 2.86
N GLU A 221 8.95 -22.60 2.70
CA GLU A 221 8.85 -23.68 3.69
C GLU A 221 9.57 -23.33 5.01
N ALA A 222 10.62 -22.50 4.94
CA ALA A 222 11.30 -21.95 6.11
C ALA A 222 10.52 -20.82 6.81
N GLY A 223 9.42 -20.34 6.21
CA GLY A 223 8.64 -19.22 6.73
C GLY A 223 9.37 -17.88 6.60
N LEU A 224 10.32 -17.77 5.67
CA LEU A 224 11.11 -16.57 5.44
C LEU A 224 10.60 -15.81 4.22
N PHE A 225 10.80 -14.49 4.21
CA PHE A 225 10.52 -13.67 3.04
C PHE A 225 11.68 -13.74 2.03
N PRO A 226 11.43 -14.01 0.73
CA PRO A 226 12.47 -14.03 -0.29
C PRO A 226 13.34 -12.77 -0.33
N GLN A 227 12.76 -11.60 -0.08
CA GLN A 227 13.45 -10.32 0.00
C GLN A 227 14.55 -10.32 1.06
N GLU A 228 14.25 -10.86 2.23
CA GLU A 228 15.18 -10.87 3.35
C GLU A 228 16.29 -11.91 3.17
N VAL A 229 15.97 -13.07 2.59
CA VAL A 229 16.97 -14.10 2.25
C VAL A 229 17.89 -13.58 1.16
N ALA A 230 17.35 -12.89 0.15
CA ALA A 230 18.14 -12.22 -0.87
C ALA A 230 19.08 -11.20 -0.23
N GLN A 231 18.57 -10.31 0.61
CA GLN A 231 19.37 -9.32 1.32
C GLN A 231 20.51 -9.97 2.12
N ALA A 232 20.23 -11.04 2.87
CA ALA A 232 21.24 -11.76 3.63
C ALA A 232 22.32 -12.39 2.72
N ALA A 233 21.94 -12.95 1.57
CA ALA A 233 22.89 -13.45 0.58
C ALA A 233 23.77 -12.32 0.02
N PHE A 234 23.18 -11.18 -0.32
CA PHE A 234 23.93 -10.00 -0.77
C PHE A 234 24.90 -9.50 0.30
N GLU A 235 24.52 -9.51 1.58
CA GLU A 235 25.41 -9.13 2.68
C GLU A 235 26.59 -10.12 2.84
N LEU A 236 26.34 -11.42 2.68
CA LEU A 236 27.40 -12.43 2.70
C LEU A 236 28.37 -12.26 1.52
N ILE A 237 27.87 -11.96 0.32
CA ILE A 237 28.70 -11.74 -0.88
C ILE A 237 29.47 -10.43 -0.75
N ALA A 238 28.80 -9.35 -0.34
CA ALA A 238 29.38 -8.03 -0.14
C ALA A 238 30.50 -8.04 0.90
N SER A 239 30.32 -8.77 1.99
CA SER A 239 31.35 -8.97 3.02
C SER A 239 32.48 -9.91 2.60
N GLU A 240 32.43 -10.45 1.38
CA GLU A 240 33.35 -11.48 0.88
C GLU A 240 33.44 -12.68 1.83
N SER A 241 32.31 -13.05 2.46
CA SER A 241 32.25 -14.04 3.53
C SER A 241 32.83 -15.39 3.10
N PRO A 242 33.78 -15.97 3.87
CA PRO A 242 34.38 -17.26 3.54
C PRO A 242 33.34 -18.39 3.55
N VAL A 243 32.22 -18.21 4.27
CA VAL A 243 31.12 -19.18 4.41
C VAL A 243 30.53 -19.61 3.06
N ILE A 244 30.62 -18.74 2.06
CA ILE A 244 30.10 -18.97 0.71
C ILE A 244 31.18 -18.82 -0.37
N GLY A 245 32.46 -18.78 0.02
CA GLY A 245 33.54 -18.41 -0.91
C GLY A 245 33.35 -17.00 -1.50
N GLY A 246 32.94 -16.04 -0.67
CA GLY A 246 32.35 -14.76 -1.09
C GLY A 246 33.17 -13.93 -2.07
N LYS A 247 34.51 -13.99 -2.04
CA LYS A 247 35.37 -13.36 -3.07
C LYS A 247 35.05 -13.84 -4.49
N ARG A 248 34.98 -15.17 -4.65
CA ARG A 248 34.69 -15.82 -5.93
C ARG A 248 33.25 -15.54 -6.35
N GLU A 249 32.31 -15.56 -5.40
CA GLU A 249 30.91 -15.31 -5.69
C GLU A 249 30.63 -13.85 -6.06
N LEU A 250 31.32 -12.89 -5.42
CA LEU A 250 31.28 -11.48 -5.77
C LEU A 250 31.76 -11.26 -7.21
N GLU A 251 32.89 -11.85 -7.59
CA GLU A 251 33.41 -11.76 -8.95
C GLU A 251 32.41 -12.35 -9.95
N LYS A 252 31.93 -13.59 -9.72
CA LYS A 252 30.91 -14.23 -10.55
C LYS A 252 29.66 -13.36 -10.71
N GLN A 253 29.16 -12.78 -9.63
CA GLN A 253 27.99 -11.92 -9.67
C GLN A 253 28.22 -10.67 -10.54
N VAL A 254 29.37 -10.02 -10.39
CA VAL A 254 29.71 -8.83 -11.19
C VAL A 254 29.79 -9.19 -12.67
N PHE A 255 30.52 -10.26 -13.02
CA PHE A 255 30.64 -10.71 -14.40
C PHE A 255 29.31 -11.14 -15.00
N ALA A 256 28.50 -11.91 -14.27
CA ALA A 256 27.17 -12.32 -14.71
C ALA A 256 26.23 -11.14 -14.94
N SER A 257 26.24 -10.14 -14.04
CA SER A 257 25.44 -8.91 -14.21
C SER A 257 25.82 -8.15 -15.47
N LEU A 258 27.10 -8.16 -15.85
CA LEU A 258 27.62 -7.48 -17.03
C LEU A 258 27.38 -8.24 -18.35
N ASN A 259 27.00 -9.51 -18.27
CA ASN A 259 26.65 -10.36 -19.41
C ASN A 259 25.14 -10.38 -19.70
N GLN A 260 24.36 -9.53 -19.05
CA GLN A 260 22.93 -9.39 -19.30
C GLN A 260 22.63 -8.58 -20.57
N LEU A 261 21.47 -8.84 -21.19
CA LEU A 261 21.07 -8.25 -22.46
C LEU A 261 20.97 -6.71 -22.39
N GLU A 262 20.46 -6.19 -21.28
CA GLU A 262 20.33 -4.75 -21.02
C GLU A 262 21.70 -4.06 -20.98
N VAL A 263 22.72 -4.74 -20.48
CA VAL A 263 24.09 -4.23 -20.45
C VAL A 263 24.71 -4.30 -21.83
N GLU A 264 24.51 -5.40 -22.56
CA GLU A 264 24.97 -5.52 -23.95
C GLU A 264 24.37 -4.43 -24.85
N ARG A 265 23.08 -4.11 -24.69
CA ARG A 265 22.44 -2.99 -25.40
C ARG A 265 23.13 -1.64 -25.10
N LYS A 266 23.51 -1.39 -23.84
CA LYS A 266 24.23 -0.17 -23.44
C LYS A 266 25.64 -0.11 -24.01
N ILE A 267 26.37 -1.23 -23.94
CA ILE A 267 27.76 -1.31 -24.40
C ILE A 267 27.84 -1.22 -25.95
N SER A 268 26.94 -1.90 -26.66
CA SER A 268 26.86 -1.87 -28.12
C SER A 268 26.45 -0.50 -28.69
N ALA A 269 25.69 0.29 -27.93
CA ALA A 269 25.40 1.68 -28.28
C ALA A 269 26.65 2.59 -28.26
N VAL A 270 27.69 2.23 -27.50
CA VAL A 270 28.96 2.97 -27.43
C VAL A 270 29.93 2.53 -28.53
N HIS A 271 30.07 1.22 -28.76
CA HIS A 271 31.00 0.66 -29.74
C HIS A 271 30.43 -0.57 -30.44
N GLN A 272 30.60 -0.64 -31.78
CA GLN A 272 30.15 -1.77 -32.60
C GLN A 272 31.14 -2.95 -32.61
N ASP A 273 32.43 -2.71 -32.38
CA ASP A 273 33.49 -3.74 -32.40
C ASP A 273 33.42 -4.65 -31.15
N VAL A 274 33.33 -5.97 -31.38
CA VAL A 274 33.24 -7.01 -30.33
C VAL A 274 34.40 -6.90 -29.34
N SER A 275 35.62 -6.79 -29.83
CA SER A 275 36.83 -6.78 -28.97
C SER A 275 36.86 -5.57 -28.04
N ARG A 276 36.39 -4.41 -28.52
CA ARG A 276 36.26 -3.20 -27.70
C ARG A 276 35.12 -3.29 -26.68
N ARG A 277 34.02 -3.97 -27.02
CA ARG A 277 32.91 -4.20 -26.08
C ARG A 277 33.33 -5.08 -24.91
N GLU A 278 34.10 -6.14 -25.18
CA GLU A 278 34.69 -6.99 -24.13
C GLU A 278 35.63 -6.20 -23.23
N LEU A 279 36.50 -5.37 -23.79
CA LEU A 279 37.38 -4.50 -23.00
C LEU A 279 36.60 -3.53 -22.10
N LEU A 280 35.50 -2.95 -22.58
CA LEU A 280 34.63 -2.08 -21.78
C LEU A 280 33.94 -2.86 -20.66
N ARG A 281 33.51 -4.10 -20.94
CA ARG A 281 32.90 -4.99 -19.94
C ARG A 281 33.88 -5.33 -18.83
N ASP A 282 35.10 -5.70 -19.17
CA ASP A 282 36.15 -6.00 -18.21
C ASP A 282 36.50 -4.76 -17.37
N LYS A 283 36.60 -3.59 -18.01
CA LYS A 283 36.85 -2.34 -17.30
C LYS A 283 35.73 -2.01 -16.31
N LEU A 284 34.47 -2.19 -16.70
CA LEU A 284 33.33 -2.04 -15.79
C LEU A 284 33.43 -3.04 -14.62
N ALA A 285 33.73 -4.31 -14.89
CA ALA A 285 33.88 -5.32 -13.85
C ALA A 285 34.91 -4.91 -12.80
N GLN A 286 36.08 -4.44 -13.24
CA GLN A 286 37.14 -3.97 -12.34
C GLN A 286 36.71 -2.72 -11.55
N GLN A 287 36.00 -1.78 -12.17
CA GLN A 287 35.48 -0.59 -11.49
C GLN A 287 34.45 -0.94 -10.42
N ILE A 288 33.55 -1.89 -10.70
CA ILE A 288 32.54 -2.34 -9.74
C ILE A 288 33.22 -3.03 -8.55
N LEU A 289 34.12 -3.97 -8.82
CA LEU A 289 34.87 -4.67 -7.76
C LEU A 289 35.67 -3.69 -6.90
N GLN A 290 36.30 -2.69 -7.51
CA GLN A 290 37.02 -1.65 -6.79
C GLN A 290 36.08 -0.79 -5.92
N ALA A 291 34.92 -0.38 -6.46
CA ALA A 291 33.93 0.44 -5.75
C ALA A 291 33.33 -0.28 -4.52
N VAL A 292 33.21 -1.61 -4.60
CA VAL A 292 32.79 -2.45 -3.46
C VAL A 292 33.93 -2.61 -2.46
N ARG A 293 35.14 -2.95 -2.92
CA ARG A 293 36.29 -3.20 -2.04
C ARG A 293 36.80 -1.93 -1.32
N SER A 294 36.50 -0.74 -1.84
CA SER A 294 36.86 0.53 -1.20
C SER A 294 36.01 0.89 0.02
N ARG A 295 34.91 0.17 0.29
CA ARG A 295 34.05 0.39 1.46
C ARG A 295 34.51 -0.44 2.65
N GLU A 296 34.37 0.10 3.85
CA GLU A 296 34.84 -0.57 5.06
C GLU A 296 33.79 -1.54 5.63
N ASN A 297 32.52 -1.15 5.68
CA ASN A 297 31.45 -1.96 6.27
C ASN A 297 30.61 -2.71 5.22
N SER A 298 29.98 -3.82 5.64
CA SER A 298 29.19 -4.70 4.75
C SER A 298 27.91 -4.03 4.23
N ALA A 299 27.31 -3.12 5.00
CA ALA A 299 26.09 -2.42 4.62
C ALA A 299 26.33 -1.46 3.43
N GLU A 300 27.42 -0.70 3.45
CA GLU A 300 27.84 0.16 2.35
C GLU A 300 28.19 -0.67 1.11
N LYS A 301 28.94 -1.77 1.27
CA LYS A 301 29.25 -2.69 0.15
C LYS A 301 27.99 -3.22 -0.52
N ARG A 302 26.99 -3.60 0.27
CA ARG A 302 25.68 -4.05 -0.21
C ARG A 302 24.96 -2.93 -0.96
N ASP A 303 24.94 -1.72 -0.40
CA ASP A 303 24.27 -0.58 -1.03
C ASP A 303 24.94 -0.19 -2.36
N VAL A 304 26.28 -0.28 -2.46
CA VAL A 304 27.02 -0.14 -3.72
C VAL A 304 26.60 -1.22 -4.72
N LEU A 305 26.65 -2.50 -4.33
CA LEU A 305 26.28 -3.62 -5.22
C LEU A 305 24.85 -3.53 -5.72
N SER A 306 23.91 -3.15 -4.85
CA SER A 306 22.50 -2.97 -5.23
C SER A 306 22.36 -1.88 -6.29
N ALA A 307 22.88 -0.67 -6.00
CA ALA A 307 22.76 0.50 -6.87
C ALA A 307 23.44 0.31 -8.22
N VAL A 308 24.65 -0.29 -8.23
CA VAL A 308 25.36 -0.61 -9.46
C VAL A 308 24.55 -1.56 -10.33
N HIS A 309 24.07 -2.67 -9.76
CA HIS A 309 23.28 -3.62 -10.53
C HIS A 309 21.95 -3.01 -11.00
N ASP A 310 21.25 -2.25 -10.15
CA ASP A 310 20.02 -1.54 -10.54
C ASP A 310 20.28 -0.60 -11.72
N SER A 311 21.41 0.10 -11.74
CA SER A 311 21.81 0.96 -12.86
C SER A 311 22.13 0.17 -14.14
N LEU A 312 22.72 -1.03 -14.02
CA LEU A 312 23.07 -1.89 -15.16
C LEU A 312 21.82 -2.40 -15.87
N ILE A 313 20.80 -2.80 -15.11
CA ILE A 313 19.55 -3.38 -15.64
C ILE A 313 18.51 -2.34 -16.04
N ASP A 314 18.62 -1.09 -15.58
CA ASP A 314 17.66 -0.05 -15.96
C ASP A 314 17.72 0.20 -17.48
N PRO A 315 16.64 -0.05 -18.23
CA PRO A 315 16.65 0.11 -19.68
C PRO A 315 16.81 1.57 -20.12
N ASN A 316 16.53 2.53 -19.24
CA ASN A 316 16.59 3.96 -19.55
C ASN A 316 17.95 4.58 -19.22
N PHE A 317 18.87 3.83 -18.61
CA PHE A 317 20.21 4.32 -18.30
C PHE A 317 21.14 4.16 -19.50
N SER A 318 21.98 5.17 -19.75
CA SER A 318 23.10 5.05 -20.69
C SER A 318 24.32 4.43 -20.02
N TYR A 319 25.29 3.99 -20.82
CA TYR A 319 26.59 3.53 -20.32
C TYR A 319 27.25 4.57 -19.38
N ASP A 320 27.26 5.85 -19.77
CA ASP A 320 27.88 6.91 -18.97
C ASP A 320 27.20 7.13 -17.62
N ARG A 321 25.88 6.94 -17.54
CA ARG A 321 25.14 7.02 -16.27
C ARG A 321 25.45 5.84 -15.35
N VAL A 322 25.63 4.63 -15.90
CA VAL A 322 26.10 3.47 -15.12
C VAL A 322 27.49 3.76 -14.53
N VAL A 323 28.40 4.27 -15.37
CA VAL A 323 29.77 4.63 -14.92
C VAL A 323 29.73 5.70 -13.83
N SER A 324 28.88 6.73 -13.96
CA SER A 324 28.78 7.79 -12.94
C SER A 324 28.24 7.27 -11.61
N VAL A 325 27.30 6.31 -11.61
CA VAL A 325 26.83 5.63 -10.40
C VAL A 325 27.97 4.85 -9.74
N ILE A 326 28.73 4.06 -10.51
CA ILE A 326 29.84 3.25 -9.97
C ILE A 326 30.93 4.13 -9.34
N GLN A 327 31.24 5.27 -9.97
CA GLN A 327 32.33 6.16 -9.55
C GLN A 327 31.93 7.14 -8.45
N ALA A 328 30.65 7.23 -8.11
CA ALA A 328 30.17 8.15 -7.09
C ALA A 328 30.62 7.77 -5.69
N GLU A 329 30.79 8.79 -4.84
CA GLU A 329 31.12 8.61 -3.43
C GLU A 329 29.96 7.92 -2.68
N SER A 330 28.71 8.17 -3.08
CA SER A 330 27.52 7.40 -2.68
C SER A 330 26.78 6.88 -3.92
N PRO A 331 27.06 5.64 -4.38
CA PRO A 331 26.42 5.07 -5.56
C PRO A 331 24.89 5.00 -5.45
N LYS A 332 24.36 4.76 -4.25
CA LYS A 332 22.92 4.70 -4.01
C LYS A 332 22.24 6.06 -4.23
N ASP A 333 22.80 7.12 -3.67
CA ASP A 333 22.26 8.46 -3.84
C ASP A 333 22.41 8.92 -5.30
N GLN A 334 23.54 8.59 -5.94
CA GLN A 334 23.76 8.90 -7.35
C GLN A 334 22.79 8.13 -8.26
N TYR A 335 22.48 6.87 -7.95
CA TYR A 335 21.47 6.11 -8.66
C TYR A 335 20.08 6.74 -8.50
N ASP A 336 19.67 7.05 -7.27
CA ASP A 336 18.37 7.70 -7.00
C ASP A 336 18.25 9.06 -7.70
N LEU A 337 19.32 9.86 -7.72
CA LEU A 337 19.38 11.11 -8.48
C LEU A 337 19.25 10.86 -9.98
N SER A 338 20.00 9.89 -10.52
CA SER A 338 20.00 9.57 -11.95
C SER A 338 18.63 9.08 -12.43
N VAL A 339 17.93 8.26 -11.64
CA VAL A 339 16.56 7.81 -11.93
C VAL A 339 15.62 9.01 -12.03
N ARG A 340 15.70 9.95 -11.07
CA ARG A 340 14.88 11.16 -11.06
C ARG A 340 15.12 12.01 -12.30
N ASP A 341 16.38 12.21 -12.67
CA ASP A 341 16.74 13.04 -13.83
C ASP A 341 16.27 12.43 -15.15
N VAL A 342 16.44 11.11 -15.32
CA VAL A 342 16.01 10.39 -16.53
C VAL A 342 14.50 10.44 -16.67
N ASN A 343 13.78 10.13 -15.59
CA ASN A 343 12.31 10.15 -15.61
C ASN A 343 11.76 11.56 -15.79
N TYR A 344 12.36 12.56 -15.14
CA TYR A 344 12.00 13.97 -15.36
C TYR A 344 12.19 14.35 -16.82
N GLY A 345 13.31 13.97 -17.45
CA GLY A 345 13.56 14.22 -18.88
C GLY A 345 12.49 13.59 -19.77
N ARG A 346 12.19 12.30 -19.58
CA ARG A 346 11.15 11.56 -20.33
C ARG A 346 9.77 12.18 -20.16
N LEU A 347 9.38 12.50 -18.91
CA LEU A 347 8.10 13.14 -18.62
C LEU A 347 8.01 14.54 -19.23
N SER A 348 9.08 15.33 -19.13
CA SER A 348 9.15 16.70 -19.65
C SER A 348 9.09 16.74 -21.17
N GLU A 349 9.74 15.80 -21.87
CA GLU A 349 9.71 15.69 -23.33
C GLU A 349 8.29 15.38 -23.83
N VAL A 350 7.64 14.37 -23.24
CA VAL A 350 6.26 14.01 -23.62
C VAL A 350 5.28 15.12 -23.27
N TYR A 351 5.44 15.76 -22.10
CA TYR A 351 4.61 16.89 -21.69
C TYR A 351 4.76 18.08 -22.64
N SER A 352 6.00 18.51 -22.91
CA SER A 352 6.29 19.65 -23.79
C SER A 352 5.77 19.42 -25.21
N SER A 353 5.94 18.19 -25.73
CA SER A 353 5.40 17.77 -27.03
C SER A 353 3.88 17.85 -27.06
N SER A 354 3.21 17.38 -26.00
CA SER A 354 1.74 17.42 -25.90
C SER A 354 1.17 18.85 -25.81
N GLN A 355 1.94 19.78 -25.24
CA GLN A 355 1.56 21.18 -25.08
C GLN A 355 2.00 22.06 -26.26
N GLN A 356 2.78 21.52 -27.20
CA GLN A 356 3.42 22.28 -28.29
C GLN A 356 4.19 23.51 -27.77
N ARG A 357 4.83 23.38 -26.61
CA ARG A 357 5.56 24.47 -25.93
C ARG A 357 6.89 23.97 -25.40
N ASN A 358 7.92 24.82 -25.51
CA ASN A 358 9.29 24.50 -25.08
C ASN A 358 9.63 24.99 -23.67
N THR A 359 8.73 25.74 -23.02
CA THR A 359 8.97 26.30 -21.68
C THR A 359 7.91 25.79 -20.72
N LEU A 360 8.39 25.30 -19.57
CA LEU A 360 7.57 24.81 -18.46
C LEU A 360 7.57 25.86 -17.35
N SER A 361 6.41 26.14 -16.78
CA SER A 361 6.25 26.93 -15.57
C SER A 361 6.86 26.21 -14.35
N GLY A 362 7.17 26.96 -13.29
CA GLY A 362 7.73 26.39 -12.06
C GLY A 362 6.85 25.30 -11.43
N SER A 363 5.52 25.44 -11.50
CA SER A 363 4.58 24.41 -11.02
C SER A 363 4.62 23.13 -11.86
N GLU A 364 4.76 23.25 -13.18
CA GLU A 364 4.85 22.08 -14.07
C GLU A 364 6.17 21.33 -13.83
N GLN A 365 7.28 22.07 -13.76
CA GLN A 365 8.60 21.50 -13.45
C GLN A 365 8.59 20.75 -12.12
N ALA A 366 8.05 21.37 -11.07
CA ALA A 366 7.98 20.75 -9.74
C ALA A 366 7.12 19.48 -9.72
N LEU A 367 5.96 19.49 -10.39
CA LEU A 367 5.09 18.32 -10.52
C LEU A 367 5.77 17.18 -11.30
N LEU A 368 6.37 17.50 -12.45
CA LEU A 368 7.10 16.52 -13.27
C LEU A 368 8.29 15.92 -12.50
N GLN A 369 9.00 16.75 -11.73
CA GLN A 369 10.13 16.31 -10.91
C GLN A 369 9.67 15.40 -9.77
N ASN A 370 8.57 15.73 -9.09
CA ASN A 370 8.03 14.94 -7.99
C ASN A 370 7.49 13.59 -8.48
N LEU A 371 6.73 13.58 -9.58
CA LEU A 371 6.22 12.36 -10.20
C LEU A 371 7.32 11.53 -10.87
N GLY A 372 8.40 12.18 -11.33
CA GLY A 372 9.60 11.51 -11.88
C GLY A 372 10.40 10.70 -10.86
N ARG A 373 10.10 10.81 -9.56
CA ARG A 373 10.75 10.02 -8.49
C ARG A 373 10.33 8.55 -8.47
N ILE A 374 9.34 8.15 -9.27
CA ILE A 374 8.89 6.77 -9.38
C ILE A 374 10.04 5.90 -9.91
N ARG A 375 10.50 4.94 -9.12
CA ARG A 375 11.50 3.95 -9.57
C ARG A 375 10.88 3.04 -10.63
N TYR A 376 11.65 2.74 -11.69
CA TYR A 376 11.22 1.92 -12.82
C TYR A 376 9.93 2.39 -13.50
N LEU A 377 9.89 3.67 -13.92
CA LEU A 377 8.76 4.22 -14.66
C LEU A 377 8.65 3.57 -16.05
N ALA A 378 7.62 2.74 -16.25
CA ALA A 378 7.33 2.12 -17.53
C ALA A 378 6.76 3.13 -18.54
N ASP A 379 7.09 2.97 -19.83
CA ASP A 379 6.64 3.89 -20.88
C ASP A 379 5.11 4.03 -20.94
N ARG A 380 4.39 2.93 -20.71
CA ARG A 380 2.92 2.91 -20.71
C ARG A 380 2.30 3.85 -19.67
N ASP A 381 2.99 4.13 -18.57
CA ASP A 381 2.48 4.92 -17.45
C ASP A 381 2.75 6.43 -17.64
N ILE A 382 3.69 6.79 -18.52
CA ILE A 382 4.08 8.19 -18.80
C ILE A 382 2.88 9.04 -19.22
N SER A 383 2.06 8.54 -20.15
CA SER A 383 0.91 9.28 -20.66
C SER A 383 -0.11 9.65 -19.56
N GLY A 384 -0.34 8.72 -18.63
CA GLY A 384 -1.20 8.93 -17.47
C GLY A 384 -0.65 10.01 -16.53
N LEU A 385 0.66 9.99 -16.26
CA LEU A 385 1.33 11.01 -15.45
C LEU A 385 1.27 12.39 -16.12
N VAL A 386 1.58 12.47 -17.41
CA VAL A 386 1.50 13.72 -18.20
C VAL A 386 0.10 14.33 -18.14
N SER A 387 -0.95 13.52 -18.35
CA SER A 387 -2.34 14.00 -18.25
C SER A 387 -2.70 14.52 -16.84
N THR A 388 -2.09 13.94 -15.81
CA THR A 388 -2.27 14.36 -14.41
C THR A 388 -1.62 15.73 -14.18
N VAL A 389 -0.40 15.94 -14.70
CA VAL A 389 0.28 17.24 -14.63
C VAL A 389 -0.52 18.33 -15.37
N GLN A 390 -1.04 18.03 -16.56
CA GLN A 390 -1.84 18.99 -17.35
C GLN A 390 -3.10 19.45 -16.61
N ARG A 391 -3.79 18.49 -15.98
CA ARG A 391 -4.98 18.77 -15.17
C ARG A 391 -4.63 19.60 -13.95
N ALA A 392 -3.62 19.17 -13.19
CA ALA A 392 -3.14 19.88 -12.01
C ALA A 392 -2.73 21.32 -12.35
N HIS A 393 -2.01 21.51 -13.46
CA HIS A 393 -1.60 22.83 -13.91
C HIS A 393 -2.79 23.73 -14.27
N SER A 394 -3.77 23.20 -15.00
CA SER A 394 -5.01 23.95 -15.33
C SER A 394 -5.74 24.43 -14.06
N GLU A 395 -5.88 23.55 -13.05
CA GLU A 395 -6.57 23.91 -11.80
C GLU A 395 -5.73 24.88 -10.95
N ILE A 396 -4.40 24.77 -10.95
CA ILE A 396 -3.51 25.76 -10.32
C ILE A 396 -3.65 27.13 -11.00
N GLN A 397 -3.76 27.18 -12.34
CA GLN A 397 -4.00 28.43 -13.05
C GLN A 397 -5.36 29.04 -12.70
N ALA A 398 -6.42 28.22 -12.60
CA ALA A 398 -7.74 28.67 -12.17
C ALA A 398 -7.70 29.22 -10.73
N ALA A 399 -7.04 28.52 -9.81
CA ALA A 399 -6.86 28.98 -8.44
C ALA A 399 -6.04 30.27 -8.36
N ASN A 400 -4.97 30.40 -9.15
CA ASN A 400 -4.18 31.63 -9.22
C ASN A 400 -4.97 32.81 -9.81
N HIS A 401 -5.82 32.56 -10.81
CA HIS A 401 -6.70 33.59 -11.35
C HIS A 401 -7.70 34.07 -10.29
N GLU A 402 -8.30 33.15 -9.54
CA GLU A 402 -9.19 33.48 -8.43
C GLU A 402 -8.45 34.23 -7.32
N LEU A 403 -7.24 33.80 -6.95
CA LEU A 403 -6.39 34.49 -5.98
C LEU A 403 -6.09 35.94 -6.39
N SER A 404 -5.73 36.17 -7.66
CA SER A 404 -5.51 37.53 -8.19
C SER A 404 -6.80 38.35 -8.13
N ARG A 405 -7.93 37.78 -8.56
CA ARG A 405 -9.24 38.44 -8.51
C ARG A 405 -9.59 38.87 -7.08
N LEU A 406 -9.44 37.98 -6.11
CA LEU A 406 -9.74 38.25 -4.70
C LEU A 406 -8.82 39.31 -4.09
N THR A 407 -7.55 39.34 -4.52
CA THR A 407 -6.57 40.31 -4.04
C THR A 407 -6.83 41.70 -4.65
N GLU A 408 -7.03 41.77 -5.96
CA GLU A 408 -7.22 43.02 -6.70
C GLU A 408 -8.59 43.65 -6.43
N GLN A 409 -9.65 42.84 -6.31
CA GLN A 409 -11.02 43.31 -6.07
C GLN A 409 -11.39 43.35 -4.59
N ARG A 410 -10.42 43.21 -3.67
CA ARG A 410 -10.68 43.06 -2.23
C ARG A 410 -11.58 44.18 -1.69
N GLU A 411 -11.23 45.43 -1.97
CA GLU A 411 -11.98 46.61 -1.50
C GLU A 411 -13.40 46.62 -2.08
N THR A 412 -13.54 46.38 -3.38
CA THR A 412 -14.85 46.30 -4.06
C THR A 412 -15.72 45.18 -3.52
N LEU A 413 -15.16 44.00 -3.23
CA LEU A 413 -15.89 42.88 -2.65
C LEU A 413 -16.36 43.19 -1.22
N VAL A 414 -15.53 43.89 -0.44
CA VAL A 414 -15.90 44.34 0.91
C VAL A 414 -17.02 45.39 0.85
N GLU A 415 -16.96 46.35 -0.09
CA GLU A 415 -18.05 47.30 -0.34
C GLU A 415 -19.36 46.61 -0.77
N GLN A 416 -19.25 45.49 -1.49
CA GLN A 416 -20.39 44.65 -1.86
C GLN A 416 -20.93 43.77 -0.72
N GLY A 417 -20.31 43.83 0.46
CA GLY A 417 -20.79 43.16 1.68
C GLY A 417 -20.11 41.83 2.01
N VAL A 418 -19.03 41.48 1.33
CA VAL A 418 -18.22 40.29 1.66
C VAL A 418 -17.34 40.61 2.87
N ARG A 419 -17.28 39.70 3.85
CA ARG A 419 -16.40 39.87 5.00
C ARG A 419 -14.94 39.74 4.59
N ALA A 420 -14.11 40.69 5.00
CA ALA A 420 -12.65 40.67 4.78
C ALA A 420 -12.03 39.33 5.22
N ASP A 421 -12.37 38.85 6.41
CA ASP A 421 -11.89 37.56 6.93
C ASP A 421 -12.27 36.37 6.03
N THR A 422 -13.44 36.42 5.35
CA THR A 422 -13.82 35.36 4.40
C THR A 422 -12.93 35.38 3.16
N ILE A 423 -12.58 36.57 2.66
CA ILE A 423 -11.68 36.72 1.52
C ILE A 423 -10.28 36.20 1.89
N ASP A 424 -9.78 36.61 3.06
CA ASP A 424 -8.45 36.24 3.53
C ASP A 424 -8.36 34.72 3.80
N GLU A 425 -9.40 34.10 4.39
CA GLU A 425 -9.52 32.64 4.58
C GLU A 425 -9.50 31.87 3.24
N ILE A 426 -10.24 32.35 2.23
CA ILE A 426 -10.25 31.72 0.90
C ILE A 426 -8.88 31.85 0.23
N ILE A 427 -8.25 33.03 0.30
CA ILE A 427 -6.91 33.26 -0.25
C ILE A 427 -5.89 32.30 0.38
N GLU A 428 -5.88 32.19 1.70
CA GLU A 428 -4.96 31.30 2.41
C GLU A 428 -5.20 29.84 2.03
N THR A 429 -6.45 29.40 2.00
CA THR A 429 -6.81 28.02 1.66
C THR A 429 -6.43 27.67 0.22
N LEU A 430 -6.70 28.55 -0.75
CA LEU A 430 -6.33 28.33 -2.15
C LEU A 430 -4.81 28.29 -2.35
N ARG A 431 -4.05 29.16 -1.66
CA ARG A 431 -2.58 29.15 -1.70
C ARG A 431 -2.01 27.85 -1.14
N ASN A 432 -2.47 27.45 0.04
CA ASN A 432 -2.01 26.24 0.72
C ASN A 432 -2.33 25.00 -0.12
N GLU A 433 -3.54 24.89 -0.66
CA GLU A 433 -3.91 23.73 -1.47
C GLU A 433 -3.17 23.70 -2.81
N SER A 434 -2.93 24.85 -3.45
CA SER A 434 -2.12 24.92 -4.67
C SER A 434 -0.70 24.40 -4.43
N LEU A 435 -0.07 24.76 -3.30
CA LEU A 435 1.24 24.23 -2.91
C LEU A 435 1.20 22.72 -2.64
N ARG A 436 0.13 22.23 -2.01
CA ARG A 436 -0.06 20.79 -1.77
C ARG A 436 -0.15 20.02 -3.08
N VAL A 437 -0.90 20.50 -4.07
CA VAL A 437 -0.95 19.92 -5.41
C VAL A 437 0.44 19.85 -6.02
N ILE A 438 1.19 20.97 -6.02
CA ILE A 438 2.56 21.03 -6.58
C ILE A 438 3.50 20.01 -5.90
N SER A 439 3.35 19.81 -4.59
CA SER A 439 4.16 18.89 -3.80
C SER A 439 3.80 17.41 -3.93
N ALA A 440 2.77 17.07 -4.72
CA ALA A 440 2.28 15.71 -4.83
C ALA A 440 3.32 14.76 -5.46
N GLN A 441 3.57 13.63 -4.78
CA GLN A 441 4.61 12.66 -5.17
C GLN A 441 4.07 11.46 -5.96
N THR A 442 2.76 11.23 -5.95
CA THR A 442 2.13 10.11 -6.66
C THR A 442 0.97 10.59 -7.53
N GLN A 443 0.71 9.87 -8.62
CA GLN A 443 -0.36 10.20 -9.56
C GLN A 443 -1.74 10.27 -8.86
N GLN A 444 -2.01 9.34 -7.95
CA GLN A 444 -3.28 9.29 -7.22
C GLN A 444 -3.42 10.50 -6.29
N THR A 445 -2.37 10.86 -5.56
CA THR A 445 -2.38 12.03 -4.66
C THR A 445 -2.54 13.32 -5.45
N ALA A 446 -1.79 13.47 -6.56
CA ALA A 446 -1.91 14.62 -7.43
C ALA A 446 -3.34 14.78 -7.97
N ASN A 447 -3.96 13.70 -8.47
CA ASN A 447 -5.33 13.74 -8.96
C ASN A 447 -6.35 14.10 -7.88
N ARG A 448 -6.22 13.53 -6.67
CA ARG A 448 -7.11 13.86 -5.55
C ARG A 448 -7.00 15.33 -5.16
N LEU A 449 -5.78 15.81 -4.88
CA LEU A 449 -5.56 17.20 -4.47
C LEU A 449 -5.98 18.19 -5.57
N THR A 450 -5.83 17.81 -6.83
CA THR A 450 -6.32 18.61 -7.97
C THR A 450 -7.85 18.75 -7.95
N ALA A 451 -8.58 17.68 -7.64
CA ALA A 451 -10.02 17.73 -7.48
C ALA A 451 -10.43 18.56 -6.25
N ASP A 452 -9.73 18.40 -5.13
CA ASP A 452 -9.96 19.18 -3.90
C ASP A 452 -9.75 20.69 -4.15
N LEU A 453 -8.69 21.06 -4.88
CA LEU A 453 -8.41 22.45 -5.28
C LEU A 453 -9.54 23.04 -6.13
N ARG A 454 -10.01 22.29 -7.13
CA ARG A 454 -11.13 22.71 -7.97
C ARG A 454 -12.40 22.97 -7.15
N ASP A 455 -12.73 22.05 -6.24
CA ASP A 455 -13.89 22.18 -5.36
C ASP A 455 -13.77 23.40 -4.44
N LEU A 456 -12.57 23.71 -3.96
CA LEU A 456 -12.31 24.90 -3.14
C LEU A 456 -12.50 26.20 -3.92
N VAL A 457 -12.05 26.27 -5.18
CA VAL A 457 -12.31 27.42 -6.06
C VAL A 457 -13.81 27.64 -6.20
N LEU A 458 -14.56 26.59 -6.55
CA LEU A 458 -16.02 26.67 -6.74
C LEU A 458 -16.76 27.04 -5.45
N LYS A 459 -16.40 26.43 -4.31
CA LYS A 459 -17.00 26.74 -3.00
C LYS A 459 -16.67 28.16 -2.55
N GLY A 460 -15.44 28.62 -2.78
CA GLY A 460 -15.02 29.99 -2.49
C GLY A 460 -15.83 31.02 -3.28
N GLN A 461 -15.95 30.82 -4.59
CA GLN A 461 -16.77 31.66 -5.47
C GLN A 461 -18.24 31.68 -5.02
N ALA A 462 -18.82 30.52 -4.74
CA ALA A 462 -20.20 30.42 -4.26
C ALA A 462 -20.41 31.11 -2.90
N ARG A 463 -19.46 30.98 -1.97
CA ARG A 463 -19.51 31.62 -0.65
C ARG A 463 -19.46 33.14 -0.76
N ILE A 464 -18.60 33.67 -1.63
CA ILE A 464 -18.51 35.12 -1.90
C ILE A 464 -19.81 35.62 -2.52
N GLN A 465 -20.28 34.95 -3.57
CA GLN A 465 -21.51 35.33 -4.24
C GLN A 465 -22.72 35.32 -3.29
N ASN A 466 -22.80 34.32 -2.41
CA ASN A 466 -23.84 34.25 -1.39
C ASN A 466 -23.76 35.43 -0.41
N GLN A 467 -22.57 35.84 0.04
CA GLN A 467 -22.44 37.01 0.92
C GLN A 467 -22.86 38.32 0.23
N ILE A 468 -22.48 38.50 -1.05
CA ILE A 468 -22.94 39.64 -1.85
C ILE A 468 -24.47 39.66 -1.94
N HIS A 469 -25.09 38.51 -2.22
CA HIS A 469 -26.54 38.39 -2.33
C HIS A 469 -27.27 38.64 -1.00
N VAL A 470 -26.75 38.10 0.11
CA VAL A 470 -27.29 38.35 1.46
C VAL A 470 -27.22 39.84 1.79
N HIS A 471 -26.08 40.50 1.52
CA HIS A 471 -25.92 41.92 1.78
C HIS A 471 -26.86 42.79 0.93
N ALA A 472 -26.93 42.53 -0.37
CA ALA A 472 -27.84 43.24 -1.28
C ALA A 472 -29.31 43.07 -0.88
N THR A 473 -29.72 41.85 -0.49
CA THR A 473 -31.08 41.57 -0.02
C THR A 473 -31.37 42.28 1.29
N ASN A 474 -30.41 42.29 2.23
CA ASN A 474 -30.57 43.00 3.50
C ASN A 474 -30.71 44.51 3.29
N ALA A 475 -29.89 45.12 2.41
CA ALA A 475 -30.01 46.53 2.07
C ALA A 475 -31.37 46.87 1.43
N ALA A 476 -31.89 46.00 0.56
CA ALA A 476 -33.22 46.17 -0.02
C ALA A 476 -34.35 46.02 1.02
N ILE A 477 -34.22 45.11 1.98
CA ILE A 477 -35.16 44.98 3.10
C ILE A 477 -35.12 46.25 3.95
N GLU A 478 -33.94 46.78 4.25
CA GLU A 478 -33.77 48.00 5.03
C GLU A 478 -34.41 49.22 4.34
N GLN A 479 -34.28 49.35 3.02
CA GLN A 479 -34.97 50.39 2.25
C GLN A 479 -36.50 50.30 2.33
N VAL A 480 -37.06 49.09 2.39
CA VAL A 480 -38.52 48.87 2.33
C VAL A 480 -39.17 48.87 3.73
N TYR A 481 -38.52 48.26 4.73
CA TYR A 481 -39.04 48.13 6.09
C TYR A 481 -38.47 49.17 7.07
N GLY A 482 -37.29 49.73 6.82
CA GLY A 482 -36.58 50.62 7.74
C GLY A 482 -36.33 49.96 9.11
N ASP A 483 -36.42 50.74 10.19
CA ASP A 483 -36.30 50.28 11.58
C ASP A 483 -37.57 49.56 12.12
N LYS A 484 -38.60 49.40 11.29
CA LYS A 484 -39.83 48.76 11.76
C LYS A 484 -39.57 47.26 12.00
N PRO A 485 -39.98 46.71 13.16
CA PRO A 485 -39.87 45.28 13.39
C PRO A 485 -40.68 44.52 12.34
N THR A 486 -40.05 43.54 11.69
CA THR A 486 -40.75 42.58 10.84
C THR A 486 -41.67 41.77 11.74
N VAL A 487 -42.98 41.94 11.57
CA VAL A 487 -43.98 41.42 12.50
C VAL A 487 -44.02 39.88 12.37
N GLY A 488 -43.55 39.18 13.40
CA GLY A 488 -43.70 37.72 13.54
C GLY A 488 -42.52 36.84 13.12
N PHE A 489 -41.50 37.37 12.43
CA PHE A 489 -40.34 36.61 11.94
C PHE A 489 -39.08 37.48 11.81
N GLY A 490 -37.90 36.87 11.87
CA GLY A 490 -36.63 37.59 11.81
C GLY A 490 -36.24 38.01 10.40
N ARG A 491 -35.48 39.11 10.26
CA ARG A 491 -34.85 39.50 8.98
C ARG A 491 -34.10 38.34 8.29
N PRO A 492 -33.39 37.43 9.01
CA PRO A 492 -32.74 36.27 8.38
C PRO A 492 -33.70 35.33 7.64
N ASP A 493 -34.94 35.15 8.13
CA ASP A 493 -35.92 34.24 7.54
C ASP A 493 -36.45 34.78 6.20
N ILE A 494 -36.64 36.10 6.12
CA ILE A 494 -37.03 36.80 4.89
C ILE A 494 -35.91 36.71 3.84
N ILE A 495 -34.66 36.95 4.25
CA ILE A 495 -33.49 36.83 3.36
C ILE A 495 -33.41 35.41 2.81
N ARG A 496 -33.50 34.40 3.67
CA ARG A 496 -33.47 32.99 3.26
C ARG A 496 -34.59 32.67 2.28
N HIS A 497 -35.82 33.08 2.55
CA HIS A 497 -36.95 32.86 1.66
C HIS A 497 -36.75 33.49 0.26
N ILE A 498 -36.24 34.72 0.21
CA ILE A 498 -35.99 35.42 -1.06
C ILE A 498 -34.90 34.72 -1.85
N LEU A 499 -33.81 34.31 -1.18
CA LEU A 499 -32.69 33.61 -1.83
C LEU A 499 -33.07 32.20 -2.30
N ASP A 500 -33.89 31.46 -1.54
CA ASP A 500 -34.34 30.11 -1.91
C ASP A 500 -35.30 30.10 -3.13
N GLN A 501 -35.92 31.24 -3.46
CA GLN A 501 -36.83 31.38 -4.60
C GLN A 501 -36.21 31.96 -5.88
N ILE A 502 -34.94 32.38 -5.82
CA ILE A 502 -34.26 32.96 -6.98
C ILE A 502 -33.28 31.91 -7.49
N GLU A 503 -33.63 31.27 -8.62
CA GLU A 503 -32.74 30.34 -9.31
C GLU A 503 -31.41 31.04 -9.60
N THR A 504 -30.33 30.35 -9.26
CA THR A 504 -29.06 30.85 -8.74
C THR A 504 -28.21 31.74 -9.65
N HIS A 505 -28.68 32.17 -10.82
CA HIS A 505 -27.79 32.74 -11.85
C HIS A 505 -28.08 34.18 -12.30
N GLU A 506 -29.22 34.79 -12.01
CA GLU A 506 -29.41 36.25 -12.21
C GLU A 506 -30.29 36.87 -11.13
N LEU A 507 -29.64 37.34 -10.05
CA LEU A 507 -30.26 38.18 -9.03
C LEU A 507 -30.26 39.63 -9.49
N VAL A 508 -31.30 40.03 -10.22
CA VAL A 508 -31.50 41.45 -10.58
C VAL A 508 -31.97 42.20 -9.33
N PRO A 509 -31.28 43.28 -8.88
CA PRO A 509 -31.69 44.04 -7.69
C PRO A 509 -33.15 44.52 -7.73
N ALA A 510 -33.66 44.79 -8.93
CA ALA A 510 -35.07 45.14 -9.15
C ALA A 510 -36.04 44.01 -8.78
N ASP A 511 -35.68 42.74 -9.02
CA ASP A 511 -36.51 41.58 -8.70
C ASP A 511 -36.53 41.30 -7.19
N ILE A 512 -35.40 41.50 -6.53
CA ILE A 512 -35.28 41.44 -5.06
C ILE A 512 -36.20 42.49 -4.45
N ALA A 513 -36.06 43.75 -4.86
CA ALA A 513 -36.88 44.86 -4.37
C ALA A 513 -38.38 44.62 -4.63
N LYS A 514 -38.74 44.16 -5.84
CA LYS A 514 -40.13 43.82 -6.19
C LYS A 514 -40.70 42.71 -5.30
N ARG A 515 -39.93 41.65 -5.02
CA ARG A 515 -40.35 40.58 -4.11
C ARG A 515 -40.55 41.09 -2.68
N ILE A 516 -39.64 41.93 -2.19
CA ILE A 516 -39.72 42.51 -0.84
C ILE A 516 -40.96 43.39 -0.72
N VAL A 517 -41.25 44.23 -1.72
CA VAL A 517 -42.46 45.05 -1.77
C VAL A 517 -43.72 44.19 -1.85
N GLN A 518 -43.72 43.14 -2.67
CA GLN A 518 -44.83 42.18 -2.73
C GLN A 518 -45.07 41.52 -1.37
N LEU A 519 -44.01 41.13 -0.67
CA LEU A 519 -44.10 40.51 0.65
C LEU A 519 -44.66 41.51 1.67
N GLN A 520 -44.13 42.74 1.70
CA GLN A 520 -44.61 43.80 2.59
C GLN A 520 -46.08 44.15 2.36
N SER A 521 -46.54 44.07 1.10
CA SER A 521 -47.94 44.38 0.76
C SER A 521 -48.94 43.33 1.26
N LEU A 522 -48.48 42.16 1.72
CA LEU A 522 -49.35 41.10 2.22
C LEU A 522 -49.83 41.36 3.66
N ASP A 523 -51.00 40.83 4.02
CA ASP A 523 -51.49 40.74 5.40
C ASP A 523 -50.56 39.85 6.23
N THR A 524 -50.45 40.10 7.54
CA THR A 524 -49.47 39.44 8.42
C THR A 524 -49.58 37.90 8.41
N ASP A 525 -50.80 37.34 8.35
CA ASP A 525 -51.01 35.89 8.29
C ASP A 525 -50.55 35.27 6.96
N LEU A 526 -50.69 36.01 5.86
CA LEU A 526 -50.24 35.58 4.53
C LEU A 526 -48.73 35.75 4.38
N GLN A 527 -48.14 36.80 4.96
CA GLN A 527 -46.68 36.98 5.03
C GLN A 527 -46.02 35.80 5.75
N GLU A 528 -46.55 35.40 6.91
CA GLU A 528 -46.01 34.29 7.71
C GLU A 528 -46.08 32.96 6.95
N ARG A 529 -47.19 32.69 6.26
CA ARG A 529 -47.31 31.48 5.42
C ARG A 529 -46.35 31.49 4.23
N VAL A 530 -46.03 32.66 3.67
CA VAL A 530 -45.06 32.79 2.58
C VAL A 530 -43.64 32.57 3.10
N VAL A 531 -43.21 33.29 4.14
CA VAL A 531 -41.86 33.19 4.71
C VAL A 531 -41.55 31.76 5.18
N ASN A 532 -42.50 31.09 5.83
CA ASN A 532 -42.35 29.70 6.30
C ASN A 532 -42.48 28.65 5.19
N GLY A 533 -42.67 29.05 3.93
CA GLY A 533 -42.73 28.14 2.78
C GLY A 533 -44.06 27.38 2.63
N TYR A 534 -45.08 27.68 3.45
CA TYR A 534 -46.42 27.09 3.34
C TYR A 534 -47.21 27.62 2.13
N MET A 535 -46.78 28.73 1.52
CA MET A 535 -47.46 29.35 0.37
C MET A 535 -46.48 30.12 -0.53
N ARG A 536 -46.70 30.11 -1.84
CA ARG A 536 -45.93 30.96 -2.78
C ARG A 536 -46.45 32.40 -2.76
N ILE A 537 -45.57 33.40 -2.89
CA ILE A 537 -45.93 34.83 -2.82
C ILE A 537 -47.02 35.24 -3.82
N GLY A 538 -47.01 34.67 -5.04
CA GLY A 538 -48.05 34.93 -6.04
C GLY A 538 -49.43 34.41 -5.64
N VAL A 539 -49.50 33.30 -4.92
CA VAL A 539 -50.75 32.71 -4.41
C VAL A 539 -51.29 33.54 -3.24
N ALA A 540 -50.40 34.02 -2.37
CA ALA A 540 -50.77 34.91 -1.27
C ALA A 540 -51.34 36.24 -1.77
N LEU A 541 -50.72 36.85 -2.80
CA LEU A 541 -51.22 38.08 -3.42
C LEU A 541 -52.63 37.89 -4.03
N GLN A 542 -52.87 36.74 -4.67
CA GLN A 542 -54.20 36.41 -5.20
C GLN A 542 -55.24 36.22 -4.10
N ARG A 543 -54.90 35.51 -3.00
CA ARG A 543 -55.81 35.33 -1.86
C ARG A 543 -56.16 36.66 -1.20
N GLN A 544 -55.20 37.56 -1.05
CA GLN A 544 -55.47 38.88 -0.49
C GLN A 544 -56.34 39.74 -1.40
N LYS A 545 -56.10 39.68 -2.71
CA LYS A 545 -56.95 40.37 -3.69
C LYS A 545 -58.40 39.85 -3.62
N GLN A 546 -58.59 38.53 -3.50
CA GLN A 546 -59.91 37.92 -3.28
C GLN A 546 -60.56 38.39 -1.97
N ARG A 547 -59.80 38.51 -0.87
CA ARG A 547 -60.30 39.07 0.40
C ARG A 547 -60.78 40.52 0.25
N SER A 548 -60.08 41.34 -0.54
CA SER A 548 -60.45 42.75 -0.76
C SER A 548 -61.65 42.94 -1.70
N GLU A 549 -61.88 42.02 -2.64
CA GLU A 549 -62.97 42.10 -3.62
C GLU A 549 -64.31 41.56 -3.08
N GLN A 550 -64.31 40.79 -1.97
CA GLN A 550 -65.51 40.33 -1.28
C GLN A 550 -65.42 40.55 0.24
N PRO A 551 -65.75 41.76 0.74
CA PRO A 551 -65.64 42.08 2.17
C PRO A 551 -66.63 41.31 3.07
N GLN A 552 -67.71 40.74 2.50
CA GLN A 552 -68.84 40.17 3.26
C GLN A 552 -68.91 38.64 3.28
N ALA A 553 -67.93 37.91 2.76
CA ALA A 553 -67.90 36.44 2.87
C ALA A 553 -67.06 35.93 4.06
N ILE A 554 -66.56 36.80 4.94
CA ILE A 554 -65.60 36.42 6.00
C ILE A 554 -66.09 36.89 7.38
N GLN A 555 -67.30 36.46 7.75
CA GLN A 555 -67.64 36.22 9.16
C GLN A 555 -67.91 34.73 9.46
N GLN A 556 -67.68 33.82 8.49
CA GLN A 556 -67.84 32.38 8.71
C GLN A 556 -66.54 31.54 8.66
N ASP A 557 -65.39 32.11 8.29
CA ASP A 557 -64.13 31.33 8.24
C ASP A 557 -63.30 31.34 9.53
N VAL A 558 -63.75 32.03 10.60
CA VAL A 558 -63.07 31.99 11.91
C VAL A 558 -63.52 30.79 12.76
N LEU A 559 -64.53 30.03 12.34
CA LEU A 559 -65.03 28.86 13.10
C LEU A 559 -65.19 27.56 12.28
N ALA A 560 -64.83 27.54 10.99
CA ALA A 560 -64.98 26.35 10.14
C ALA A 560 -63.72 26.08 9.29
N THR A 561 -62.57 25.89 9.93
CA THR A 561 -61.50 25.03 9.35
C THR A 561 -60.63 24.44 10.45
N ILE A 562 -61.29 23.84 11.44
CA ILE A 562 -60.75 22.69 12.17
C ILE A 562 -61.72 21.56 11.85
N VAL A 563 -61.22 20.51 11.20
CA VAL A 563 -61.87 19.27 10.77
C VAL A 563 -62.73 19.35 9.50
N GLU A 564 -62.15 18.95 8.36
CA GLU A 564 -62.61 17.81 7.54
C GLU A 564 -61.68 17.66 6.32
N GLU A 565 -60.69 16.76 6.44
CA GLU A 565 -60.31 15.90 5.33
C GLU A 565 -60.20 14.49 5.91
N GLU A 566 -61.20 13.68 5.58
CA GLU A 566 -61.40 12.32 6.03
C GLU A 566 -60.24 11.40 5.64
N LEU A 567 -59.78 10.62 6.61
CA LEU A 567 -59.23 9.29 6.38
C LEU A 567 -60.27 8.41 5.67
N PRO A 568 -59.83 7.43 4.85
CA PRO A 568 -60.49 6.14 4.91
C PRO A 568 -59.50 5.02 5.23
N THR A 569 -59.72 4.41 6.39
CA THR A 569 -59.30 3.06 6.76
C THR A 569 -60.25 1.99 6.17
N LYS A 570 -59.67 0.80 5.95
CA LYS A 570 -60.21 -0.48 5.46
C LYS A 570 -61.57 -0.94 6.05
N GLU A 571 -62.33 -1.70 5.25
CA GLU A 571 -62.82 -3.09 5.46
C GLU A 571 -63.84 -3.44 4.34
N GLU A 572 -63.64 -4.43 3.45
CA GLU A 572 -63.80 -5.90 3.51
C GLU A 572 -65.02 -6.37 2.68
N SER A 573 -64.79 -7.19 1.63
CA SER A 573 -65.56 -8.42 1.29
C SER A 573 -65.16 -8.99 -0.09
N GLU A 574 -64.66 -10.24 -0.09
CA GLU A 574 -64.46 -11.19 -1.21
C GLU A 574 -65.79 -11.80 -1.73
N PRO A 575 -65.84 -12.78 -2.69
CA PRO A 575 -64.97 -13.17 -3.81
C PRO A 575 -65.76 -13.33 -5.15
N VAL A 576 -65.10 -13.72 -6.27
CA VAL A 576 -65.53 -14.77 -7.27
C VAL A 576 -64.91 -14.58 -8.68
N GLU A 577 -64.08 -15.58 -9.04
CA GLU A 577 -63.77 -16.27 -10.33
C GLU A 577 -63.28 -15.56 -11.64
N LYS A 578 -61.96 -15.70 -11.88
CA LYS A 578 -61.15 -16.19 -13.07
C LYS A 578 -61.70 -16.09 -14.52
N PRO A 579 -60.87 -15.96 -15.60
CA PRO A 579 -59.52 -16.58 -15.75
C PRO A 579 -58.40 -15.85 -16.57
N ALA A 580 -57.21 -16.47 -16.52
CA ALA A 580 -56.13 -16.56 -17.53
C ALA A 580 -55.04 -15.45 -17.69
N ARG A 581 -53.79 -15.84 -17.34
CA ARG A 581 -52.47 -15.63 -18.01
C ARG A 581 -52.50 -14.70 -19.25
N ARG A 582 -51.64 -13.68 -19.43
CA ARG A 582 -50.17 -13.58 -19.26
C ARG A 582 -49.78 -12.09 -19.37
N GLU A 583 -48.63 -11.72 -18.78
CA GLU A 583 -47.72 -10.63 -19.18
C GLU A 583 -48.20 -9.17 -19.10
N SER A 584 -47.92 -8.54 -17.96
CA SER A 584 -47.05 -7.35 -17.93
C SER A 584 -46.62 -7.09 -16.49
N LEU A 585 -45.32 -7.17 -16.21
CA LEU A 585 -44.78 -6.59 -14.98
C LEU A 585 -45.11 -5.09 -15.05
N SER A 586 -45.86 -4.56 -14.06
CA SER A 586 -46.18 -3.14 -14.04
C SER A 586 -44.89 -2.33 -14.17
N LYS A 587 -44.92 -1.22 -14.89
CA LYS A 587 -43.75 -0.34 -15.11
C LYS A 587 -43.00 -0.04 -13.81
N LYS A 588 -43.74 0.04 -12.70
CA LYS A 588 -43.23 0.22 -11.33
C LYS A 588 -42.43 -0.97 -10.81
N THR A 589 -42.82 -2.20 -11.13
CA THR A 589 -42.10 -3.43 -10.76
C THR A 589 -40.84 -3.63 -11.61
N LEU A 590 -40.90 -3.26 -12.90
CA LEU A 590 -39.72 -3.23 -13.76
C LEU A 590 -38.72 -2.19 -13.26
N ASP A 591 -39.16 -0.97 -12.94
CA ASP A 591 -38.30 0.08 -12.38
C ASP A 591 -37.67 -0.32 -11.04
N ILE A 592 -38.39 -1.08 -10.19
CA ILE A 592 -37.85 -1.60 -8.93
C ILE A 592 -36.79 -2.68 -9.19
N LEU A 593 -37.03 -3.61 -10.11
CA LEU A 593 -36.05 -4.64 -10.47
C LEU A 593 -34.80 -4.03 -11.14
N THR A 594 -34.97 -3.04 -12.02
CA THR A 594 -33.86 -2.31 -12.64
C THR A 594 -33.06 -1.51 -11.61
N ARG A 595 -33.71 -0.91 -10.60
CA ARG A 595 -33.01 -0.26 -9.47
C ARG A 595 -32.28 -1.25 -8.57
N ILE A 596 -32.83 -2.45 -8.37
CA ILE A 596 -32.16 -3.51 -7.59
C ILE A 596 -30.95 -4.06 -8.36
N GLU A 597 -31.07 -4.25 -9.67
CA GLU A 597 -29.96 -4.66 -10.54
C GLU A 597 -28.87 -3.58 -10.61
N GLN A 598 -29.24 -2.31 -10.77
CA GLN A 598 -28.29 -1.18 -10.74
C GLN A 598 -27.58 -1.05 -9.38
N ASN A 599 -28.31 -1.18 -8.27
CA ASN A 599 -27.71 -1.15 -6.94
C ASN A 599 -26.75 -2.32 -6.71
N ASN A 600 -27.07 -3.52 -7.22
CA ASN A 600 -26.19 -4.69 -7.14
C ASN A 600 -24.96 -4.55 -8.03
N GLU A 601 -25.09 -3.93 -9.20
CA GLU A 601 -23.98 -3.67 -10.11
C GLU A 601 -23.04 -2.59 -9.55
N ASP A 602 -23.58 -1.53 -8.93
CA ASP A 602 -22.81 -0.54 -8.18
C ASP A 602 -22.10 -1.14 -6.97
N LEU A 603 -22.77 -2.05 -6.24
CA LEU A 603 -22.15 -2.77 -5.12
C LEU A 603 -21.00 -3.67 -5.61
N ARG A 604 -21.21 -4.38 -6.73
CA ARG A 604 -20.21 -5.23 -7.36
C ARG A 604 -19.02 -4.42 -7.86
N ASN A 605 -19.26 -3.26 -8.47
CA ASN A 605 -18.21 -2.35 -8.92
C ASN A 605 -17.43 -1.75 -7.74
N LYS A 606 -18.10 -1.40 -6.65
CA LYS A 606 -17.44 -0.97 -5.39
C LYS A 606 -16.62 -2.09 -4.77
N LEU A 607 -17.11 -3.33 -4.74
CA LEU A 607 -16.36 -4.49 -4.24
C LEU A 607 -15.15 -4.81 -5.12
N ILE A 608 -15.25 -4.68 -6.45
CA ILE A 608 -14.11 -4.84 -7.38
C ILE A 608 -13.09 -3.72 -7.19
N PHE A 609 -13.54 -2.47 -7.03
CA PHE A 609 -12.67 -1.33 -6.73
C PHE A 609 -11.93 -1.54 -5.40
N MET A 610 -12.62 -1.97 -4.35
CA MET A 610 -12.01 -2.28 -3.06
C MET A 610 -11.07 -3.48 -3.10
N ARG A 611 -11.39 -4.55 -3.84
CA ARG A 611 -10.47 -5.67 -4.08
C ARG A 611 -9.18 -5.20 -4.73
N ASN A 612 -9.29 -4.30 -5.71
CA ASN A 612 -8.15 -3.73 -6.41
C ASN A 612 -7.38 -2.70 -5.56
N ALA A 613 -8.03 -2.05 -4.59
CA ALA A 613 -7.38 -1.18 -3.61
C ALA A 613 -6.64 -2.00 -2.54
N LEU A 614 -7.23 -3.10 -2.06
CA LEU A 614 -6.63 -4.02 -1.09
C LEU A 614 -5.45 -4.79 -1.69
N SER A 615 -5.50 -5.19 -2.96
CA SER A 615 -4.36 -5.81 -3.65
C SER A 615 -3.16 -4.87 -3.84
N ARG A 616 -3.31 -3.58 -3.51
CA ARG A 616 -2.25 -2.55 -3.58
C ARG A 616 -1.73 -2.11 -2.21
N LEU A 617 -2.33 -2.63 -1.12
CA LEU A 617 -1.94 -2.33 0.25
C LEU A 617 -1.19 -3.54 0.81
N ASP A 618 0.13 -3.53 0.69
CA ASP A 618 1.01 -4.34 1.56
C ASP A 618 0.93 -3.71 2.95
N LEU A 619 0.28 -4.39 3.91
CA LEU A 619 0.16 -3.90 5.28
C LEU A 619 0.93 -4.83 6.21
N GLU A 620 2.06 -4.34 6.72
CA GLU A 620 2.69 -4.94 7.90
C GLU A 620 1.89 -4.55 9.17
N PRO A 621 1.74 -5.46 10.16
CA PRO A 621 0.83 -5.28 11.30
C PRO A 621 1.09 -4.06 12.21
N HIS A 622 2.22 -3.37 12.03
CA HIS A 622 2.69 -2.28 12.88
C HIS A 622 2.70 -0.91 12.19
N GLU A 623 2.27 -0.82 10.92
CA GLU A 623 2.14 0.43 10.16
C GLU A 623 0.67 0.86 9.95
N VAL A 624 -0.18 0.65 10.95
CA VAL A 624 -1.59 1.08 10.89
C VAL A 624 -1.70 2.58 11.24
N ASP A 625 -1.59 3.43 10.22
CA ASP A 625 -1.91 4.86 10.32
C ASP A 625 -3.44 5.13 10.31
N GLU A 626 -3.87 6.37 10.61
CA GLU A 626 -5.29 6.72 10.66
C GLU A 626 -6.02 6.56 9.32
N ARG A 627 -5.29 6.65 8.20
CA ARG A 627 -5.85 6.46 6.86
C ARG A 627 -6.17 4.99 6.58
N ASN A 628 -5.34 4.08 7.07
CA ASN A 628 -5.57 2.64 6.99
C ASN A 628 -6.75 2.21 7.88
N LYS A 629 -6.93 2.86 9.04
CA LYS A 629 -8.12 2.66 9.89
C LYS A 629 -9.40 3.17 9.23
N GLU A 630 -9.34 4.32 8.56
CA GLU A 630 -10.48 4.91 7.84
C GLU A 630 -10.94 4.02 6.68
N ILE A 631 -9.99 3.48 5.89
CA ILE A 631 -10.27 2.49 4.84
C ILE A 631 -10.86 1.21 5.45
N GLY A 632 -10.33 0.74 6.59
CA GLY A 632 -10.90 -0.39 7.32
C GLY A 632 -12.34 -0.17 7.79
N ARG A 633 -12.68 1.04 8.24
CA ARG A 633 -14.04 1.43 8.65
C ARG A 633 -15.00 1.48 7.47
N GLU A 634 -14.58 2.05 6.34
CA GLU A 634 -15.38 2.04 5.11
C GLU A 634 -15.67 0.61 4.63
N ILE A 635 -14.70 -0.29 4.75
CA ILE A 635 -14.88 -1.72 4.40
C ILE A 635 -15.91 -2.39 5.33
N ILE A 636 -15.83 -2.15 6.64
CA ILE A 636 -16.78 -2.70 7.62
C ILE A 636 -18.19 -2.16 7.38
N ASP A 637 -18.34 -0.89 7.05
CA ASP A 637 -19.63 -0.28 6.76
C ASP A 637 -20.25 -0.82 5.47
N VAL A 638 -19.46 -0.99 4.42
CA VAL A 638 -19.95 -1.55 3.15
C VAL A 638 -20.31 -3.04 3.29
N LEU A 639 -19.52 -3.83 4.02
CA LEU A 639 -19.85 -5.22 4.34
C LEU A 639 -21.07 -5.33 5.26
N GLY A 640 -21.22 -4.41 6.21
CA GLY A 640 -22.37 -4.31 7.10
C GLY A 640 -23.67 -4.01 6.35
N ILE A 641 -23.63 -3.12 5.36
CA ILE A 641 -24.76 -2.85 4.45
C ILE A 641 -25.06 -4.09 3.58
N ALA A 642 -24.02 -4.75 3.06
CA ALA A 642 -24.17 -5.89 2.16
C ALA A 642 -24.70 -7.18 2.84
N VAL A 643 -24.32 -7.42 4.09
CA VAL A 643 -24.64 -8.65 4.83
C VAL A 643 -25.84 -8.47 5.76
N LEU A 644 -25.99 -7.30 6.39
CA LEU A 644 -26.96 -7.06 7.46
C LEU A 644 -27.96 -5.93 7.16
N GLY A 645 -27.77 -5.17 6.08
CA GLY A 645 -28.66 -4.06 5.69
C GLY A 645 -28.61 -2.83 6.59
N ILE A 646 -27.57 -2.69 7.43
CA ILE A 646 -27.43 -1.59 8.39
C ILE A 646 -26.33 -0.63 7.92
N PRO A 647 -26.64 0.65 7.62
CA PRO A 647 -25.62 1.66 7.36
C PRO A 647 -24.92 2.12 8.66
N HIS A 648 -23.61 2.38 8.59
CA HIS A 648 -22.76 2.94 9.67
C HIS A 648 -22.53 2.04 10.89
N LEU A 649 -22.27 0.74 10.66
CA LEU A 649 -21.91 -0.24 11.69
C LEU A 649 -20.64 0.14 12.47
N SER A 650 -19.70 0.84 11.84
CA SER A 650 -18.48 1.36 12.46
C SER A 650 -18.77 2.43 13.52
N ARG A 651 -19.72 3.35 13.24
CA ARG A 651 -20.19 4.38 14.20
C ARG A 651 -20.88 3.77 15.41
N ILE A 652 -21.64 2.68 15.24
CA ILE A 652 -22.29 1.98 16.37
C ILE A 652 -21.24 1.42 17.33
N GLY A 653 -20.09 0.95 16.82
CA GLY A 653 -18.97 0.50 17.64
C GLY A 653 -18.29 1.64 18.41
N GLU A 654 -18.04 2.78 17.76
CA GLU A 654 -17.47 3.97 18.39
C GLU A 654 -18.40 4.59 19.43
N ASP A 655 -19.69 4.75 19.11
CA ASP A 655 -20.71 5.25 20.03
C ASP A 655 -20.88 4.33 21.25
N TYR A 656 -20.72 3.01 21.07
CA TYR A 656 -20.75 2.04 22.17
C TYR A 656 -19.50 2.15 23.06
N GLN A 657 -18.33 2.35 22.47
CA GLN A 657 -17.07 2.52 23.20
C GLN A 657 -17.06 3.85 23.98
N GLU A 658 -17.58 4.91 23.37
CA GLU A 658 -17.74 6.23 24.01
C GLU A 658 -18.81 6.19 25.12
N ALA A 659 -19.90 5.43 24.93
CA ALA A 659 -20.90 5.17 25.97
C ALA A 659 -20.34 4.35 27.14
N VAL A 660 -19.49 3.35 26.88
CA VAL A 660 -18.80 2.56 27.92
C VAL A 660 -17.81 3.41 28.70
N GLU A 661 -17.01 4.24 28.03
CA GLU A 661 -16.07 5.16 28.71
C GLU A 661 -16.80 6.24 29.51
N ARG A 662 -17.92 6.76 29.00
CA ARG A 662 -18.79 7.67 29.77
C ARG A 662 -19.37 6.98 31.01
N LYS A 663 -19.83 5.72 30.88
CA LYS A 663 -20.35 4.92 32.01
C LYS A 663 -19.28 4.58 33.04
N LYS A 664 -18.05 4.32 32.59
CA LYS A 664 -16.89 4.08 33.45
C LYS A 664 -16.55 5.33 34.27
N ARG A 665 -16.49 6.52 33.66
CA ARG A 665 -16.27 7.79 34.39
C ARG A 665 -17.37 8.09 35.40
N GLU A 666 -18.63 7.81 35.04
CA GLU A 666 -19.76 7.93 35.99
C GLU A 666 -19.58 7.01 37.20
N LEU A 667 -19.17 5.76 36.98
CA LEU A 667 -18.92 4.78 38.04
C LEU A 667 -17.72 5.16 38.91
N GLU A 668 -16.62 5.63 38.32
CA GLU A 668 -15.45 6.13 39.05
C GLU A 668 -15.82 7.34 39.93
N THR A 669 -16.61 8.27 39.39
CA THR A 669 -17.10 9.43 40.15
C THR A 669 -18.02 9.02 41.30
N LYS A 670 -18.82 7.97 41.10
CA LYS A 670 -19.71 7.42 42.13
C LYS A 670 -18.92 6.72 43.23
N VAL A 671 -17.93 5.90 42.88
CA VAL A 671 -17.02 5.25 43.84
C VAL A 671 -16.24 6.29 44.65
N GLN A 672 -15.78 7.38 44.01
CA GLN A 672 -15.08 8.46 44.70
C GLN A 672 -15.98 9.16 45.73
N LYS A 673 -17.25 9.43 45.37
CA LYS A 673 -18.26 9.98 46.28
C LYS A 673 -18.58 9.04 47.44
N ASP A 674 -18.74 7.76 47.15
CA ASP A 674 -19.03 6.75 48.17
C ASP A 674 -17.84 6.58 49.13
N MET A 675 -16.59 6.64 48.64
CA MET A 675 -15.39 6.68 49.48
C MET A 675 -15.32 7.93 50.35
N THR A 676 -15.64 9.12 49.81
CA THR A 676 -15.66 10.36 50.62
C THR A 676 -16.78 10.34 51.66
N GLN A 677 -17.90 9.67 51.37
CA GLN A 677 -18.98 9.47 52.32
C GLN A 677 -18.58 8.48 53.42
N ILE A 678 -17.93 7.37 53.07
CA ILE A 678 -17.38 6.40 54.04
C ILE A 678 -16.31 7.04 54.94
N GLU A 679 -15.48 7.94 54.43
CA GLU A 679 -14.52 8.70 55.23
C GLU A 679 -15.22 9.67 56.19
N LYS A 680 -16.25 10.39 55.74
CA LYS A 680 -17.08 11.25 56.61
C LYS A 680 -17.84 10.44 57.67
N ASP A 681 -18.33 9.26 57.31
CA ASP A 681 -19.06 8.40 58.24
C ASP A 681 -18.12 7.73 59.26
N LYS A 682 -16.85 7.46 58.89
CA LYS A 682 -15.78 7.06 59.82
C LYS A 682 -15.40 8.16 60.82
N ASP A 683 -15.41 9.42 60.39
CA ASP A 683 -15.18 10.55 61.29
C ASP A 683 -16.37 10.79 62.23
N ASN A 684 -17.59 10.48 61.80
CA ASN A 684 -18.79 10.53 62.65
C ASN A 684 -18.97 9.31 63.58
N THR A 685 -18.19 8.22 63.40
CA THR A 685 -18.19 7.05 64.29
C THR A 685 -17.04 7.03 65.29
N LYS A 686 -16.23 8.10 65.38
CA LYS A 686 -15.38 8.39 66.54
C LYS A 686 -16.17 9.19 67.58
N ILE A 687 -17.13 8.52 68.23
CA ILE A 687 -17.66 8.86 69.55
C ILE A 687 -17.68 7.58 70.38
#